data_AF-A0A9J7ZWE4-F1
#
_entry.id   AF-A0A9J7ZWE4-F1
#
_cell.length_a   1.000
_cell.length_b   1.000
_cell.length_c   1.000
_cell.angle_alpha   90.00
_cell.angle_beta   90.00
_cell.angle_gamma   90.00
#
_symmetry.space_group_name_H-M   'P 1'
#
loop_
_entity.id
_entity.type
_entity.pdbx_description
1 polymer ?
#
loop_
_entity_poly.entity_id
_entity_poly.type
_entity_poly.pdbx_seq_one_letter_code
_entity_poly.pdbx_strand_id
1 'polypeptide(L)'
;MDPVSENPSSFQPKRPALSWGVKIKRKLKSVAPFLGRFRPLVGQCCHQCTPESLGLKLLRNTPPLGFQNLTCVNETHTGYRGWLVRRVCCLLFVWGCEVHPSPAGDIRHRVHGSERVRQALMKACSPDETKAMEQVMPEVRSHLGRLLTITQTFISPWLLRLVSWMLLKFFSLIFCSVQVNLNQMAALHRATQLKYPLVYVCVRQSGIDQALICLTLFCHNLRVPYTIYPAHFRQTWLRSILQRLGVILLPEGCGSERDAKMDSLYSPVMTSFIGELLREGAAVSVGICMSGGHSGQWLARVHQAISDGLVPDVSVVPVGISYDCLPRYFTRPQAGLMSALRFAISLLKGDHRGSVRIHFAQAFSLKEMCESGKCRVDGGRPLQDLLLTAILHDRMDTIFSQKDVSWLLPPAVMPELSPADRQQTIALTLHLMYSSTTSMAIMSTSLVSCLLLHKHRKGVRVSMLCRDICWLLEEVLFRNTDVGYGGSLVGLVHHALSLLRPYLLLAAAPPTGEPIIAPRPDPDSLLILSQHCDSLTHVFIHEAVGACAVSAMLSEVVGCGGGGDLEFDVVLGQEELTEKSLQLTHLLSPGFIPVQKDTPVCDFMKRQGVLSWAVSDNPDQSSDSDCEEPDARSYKLSQPSQCPELLFFLCSLLSVRLRALCWALESLHYLPSPITERDCLSQLHAHLKNRAQLDKAHYETSSIDLVRMVLRTFIDLGVLIEDGQREDVYLDVSPLFSQCAHKEKLLQFFKQFMYN
;
A
#
# COMPACT_ATOMS: atom_id res chain seq x y z
N MET A 1 -57.44 20.75 37.62
CA MET A 1 -57.21 20.01 36.36
C MET A 1 -56.60 20.99 35.38
N ASP A 2 -55.52 20.57 34.74
CA ASP A 2 -54.67 21.26 33.75
C ASP A 2 -53.87 22.49 34.21
N PRO A 3 -52.53 22.42 34.23
CA PRO A 3 -51.69 23.58 34.40
C PRO A 3 -51.33 24.22 33.05
N VAL A 4 -51.36 25.54 33.12
CA VAL A 4 -51.10 26.56 32.11
C VAL A 4 -49.62 26.59 31.70
N SER A 5 -49.40 26.93 30.44
CA SER A 5 -48.10 27.22 29.83
C SER A 5 -47.40 28.42 30.46
N GLU A 6 -46.14 28.28 30.86
CA GLU A 6 -45.19 29.39 30.96
C GLU A 6 -43.80 28.94 30.48
N ASN A 7 -43.32 29.59 29.42
CA ASN A 7 -41.89 29.70 29.13
C ASN A 7 -41.24 30.55 30.23
N PRO A 8 -39.98 30.25 30.58
CA PRO A 8 -39.00 31.31 30.44
C PRO A 8 -37.70 30.87 29.76
N SER A 9 -37.26 31.79 28.90
CA SER A 9 -35.94 31.89 28.28
C SER A 9 -34.77 31.62 29.23
N SER A 10 -33.93 30.63 28.89
CA SER A 10 -32.55 30.57 29.37
C SER A 10 -31.60 31.00 28.25
N PHE A 11 -31.10 32.22 28.38
CA PHE A 11 -29.94 32.74 27.64
C PHE A 11 -28.74 31.82 27.90
N GLN A 12 -28.36 30.99 26.93
CA GLN A 12 -27.00 30.44 26.89
C GLN A 12 -26.04 31.52 26.37
N PRO A 13 -25.02 31.92 27.14
CA PRO A 13 -24.02 32.85 26.63
C PRO A 13 -23.23 32.14 25.53
N LYS A 14 -23.26 32.70 24.31
CA LYS A 14 -22.35 32.36 23.21
C LYS A 14 -20.91 32.53 23.70
N ARG A 15 -20.30 31.48 24.22
CA ARG A 15 -18.85 31.44 24.44
C ARG A 15 -18.17 31.58 23.06
N PRO A 16 -17.33 32.60 22.84
CA PRO A 16 -16.59 32.69 21.59
C PRO A 16 -15.69 31.46 21.48
N ALA A 17 -15.69 30.83 20.31
CA ALA A 17 -14.78 29.73 19.97
C ALA A 17 -13.33 30.25 20.03
N LEU A 18 -12.73 30.19 21.23
CA LEU A 18 -11.34 30.56 21.47
C LEU A 18 -10.43 29.70 20.57
N SER A 19 -9.62 30.37 19.76
CA SER A 19 -8.89 29.78 18.64
C SER A 19 -7.88 28.71 19.09
N TRP A 20 -8.01 27.52 18.51
CA TRP A 20 -7.14 26.35 18.71
C TRP A 20 -5.65 26.70 18.66
N GLY A 21 -5.26 27.62 17.79
CA GLY A 21 -3.86 27.98 17.55
C GLY A 21 -3.19 28.80 18.66
N VAL A 22 -3.95 29.60 19.42
CA VAL A 22 -3.35 30.57 20.37
C VAL A 22 -2.95 29.91 21.69
N LYS A 23 -3.74 28.93 22.18
CA LYS A 23 -3.42 28.22 23.44
C LYS A 23 -2.26 27.23 23.28
N ILE A 24 -2.13 26.56 22.13
CA ILE A 24 -1.05 25.58 21.87
C ILE A 24 0.28 26.30 21.66
N LYS A 25 0.32 27.38 20.86
CA LYS A 25 1.56 28.13 20.59
C LYS A 25 2.12 28.87 21.82
N ARG A 26 1.29 29.35 22.75
CA ARG A 26 1.76 30.09 23.94
C ARG A 26 2.42 29.22 25.02
N LYS A 27 2.20 27.89 25.02
CA LYS A 27 2.60 27.01 26.13
C LYS A 27 3.80 26.08 25.85
N LEU A 28 4.24 25.93 24.61
CA LEU A 28 5.44 25.13 24.29
C LEU A 28 6.68 26.03 24.15
N LYS A 29 7.65 25.91 25.06
CA LYS A 29 9.02 26.39 24.84
C LYS A 29 9.64 25.59 23.69
N SER A 30 10.30 26.27 22.75
CA SER A 30 10.91 25.63 21.58
C SER A 30 12.13 24.80 21.99
N VAL A 31 11.93 23.51 22.23
CA VAL A 31 13.02 22.55 22.08
C VAL A 31 13.22 22.40 20.58
N ALA A 32 14.43 22.68 20.08
CA ALA A 32 14.76 22.48 18.68
C ALA A 32 15.25 21.03 18.51
N PRO A 33 14.48 20.11 17.89
CA PRO A 33 15.10 18.90 17.42
C PRO A 33 15.81 19.20 16.09
N PHE A 34 16.85 18.42 15.83
CA PHE A 34 17.78 18.45 14.70
C PHE A 34 17.12 18.15 13.31
N LEU A 35 15.84 18.51 13.14
CA LEU A 35 15.00 18.06 12.04
C LEU A 35 15.24 18.84 10.75
N GLY A 36 16.04 18.24 9.87
CA GLY A 36 16.18 18.69 8.48
C GLY A 36 17.60 18.65 7.92
N ARG A 37 18.64 18.42 8.75
CA ARG A 37 20.04 18.32 8.27
C ARG A 37 20.40 16.94 7.74
N PHE A 38 19.85 15.87 8.33
CA PHE A 38 20.06 14.50 7.87
C PHE A 38 18.74 13.96 7.33
N ARG A 39 18.71 13.67 6.03
CA ARG A 39 17.66 12.88 5.40
C ARG A 39 18.32 11.65 4.80
N PRO A 40 17.78 10.44 5.06
CA PRO A 40 18.32 9.23 4.46
C PRO A 40 18.16 9.29 2.94
N LEU A 41 19.09 8.65 2.22
CA LEU A 41 18.93 8.46 0.78
C LEU A 41 17.96 7.29 0.55
N VAL A 42 16.73 7.60 0.18
CA VAL A 42 15.67 6.60 0.02
C VAL A 42 15.44 6.27 -1.46
N GLY A 43 15.12 5.01 -1.73
CA GLY A 43 14.76 4.52 -3.06
C GLY A 43 15.94 3.99 -3.88
N GLN A 44 17.00 3.47 -3.26
CA GLN A 44 18.01 2.72 -3.99
C GLN A 44 17.45 1.36 -4.45
N CYS A 45 17.90 0.89 -5.61
CA CYS A 45 17.52 -0.44 -6.11
C CYS A 45 18.18 -1.55 -5.28
N CYS A 46 17.63 -2.76 -5.37
CA CYS A 46 18.09 -3.89 -4.57
C CYS A 46 19.52 -4.30 -4.97
N HIS A 47 20.42 -4.41 -3.99
CA HIS A 47 21.80 -4.86 -4.22
C HIS A 47 21.89 -6.33 -4.64
N GLN A 48 20.94 -7.18 -4.23
CA GLN A 48 20.96 -8.60 -4.54
C GLN A 48 20.43 -8.88 -5.94
N CYS A 49 19.22 -8.36 -6.26
CA CYS A 49 18.56 -8.63 -7.55
C CYS A 49 19.06 -7.71 -8.68
N THR A 50 19.57 -6.51 -8.41
CA THR A 50 19.98 -5.54 -9.46
C THR A 50 21.33 -4.83 -9.14
N PRO A 51 22.45 -5.57 -9.04
CA PRO A 51 23.76 -5.00 -8.72
C PRO A 51 24.33 -4.06 -9.78
N GLU A 52 24.12 -4.31 -11.08
CA GLU A 52 24.64 -3.48 -12.18
C GLU A 52 23.90 -2.15 -12.24
N SER A 53 22.56 -2.18 -12.18
CA SER A 53 21.73 -0.97 -12.08
C SER A 53 22.08 -0.12 -10.86
N LEU A 54 22.43 -0.75 -9.73
CA LEU A 54 22.92 -0.05 -8.55
C LEU A 54 24.30 0.58 -8.80
N GLY A 55 25.18 -0.15 -9.48
CA GLY A 55 26.52 0.29 -9.89
C GLY A 55 26.52 1.56 -10.75
N LEU A 56 25.47 1.80 -11.54
CA LEU A 56 25.29 3.04 -12.32
C LEU A 56 25.18 4.29 -11.45
N LYS A 57 24.91 4.16 -10.14
CA LYS A 57 24.81 5.25 -9.16
C LYS A 57 23.97 6.43 -9.69
N LEU A 58 22.84 6.11 -10.32
CA LEU A 58 21.93 7.10 -10.90
C LEU A 58 21.46 8.08 -9.82
N LEU A 59 21.22 7.56 -8.60
CA LEU A 59 20.96 8.34 -7.41
C LEU A 59 22.29 8.65 -6.70
N ARG A 60 22.68 9.93 -6.64
CA ARG A 60 23.96 10.39 -6.06
C ARG A 60 23.77 10.95 -4.65
N ASN A 61 24.79 10.78 -3.79
CA ASN A 61 24.89 11.36 -2.44
C ASN A 61 25.24 12.86 -2.43
N THR A 62 25.11 13.57 -3.54
CA THR A 62 25.30 15.04 -3.57
C THR A 62 24.33 15.72 -2.62
N PRO A 63 24.67 16.90 -2.05
CA PRO A 63 23.79 17.60 -1.12
C PRO A 63 22.38 17.68 -1.72
N PRO A 64 21.33 17.35 -0.95
CA PRO A 64 20.00 17.27 -1.50
C PRO A 64 19.65 18.58 -2.18
N LEU A 65 19.35 18.52 -3.48
CA LEU A 65 18.85 19.63 -4.30
C LEU A 65 17.55 20.22 -3.71
N GLY A 66 16.99 19.55 -2.71
CA GLY A 66 15.83 19.98 -1.94
C GLY A 66 14.55 19.41 -2.51
N PHE A 67 13.45 20.02 -2.08
CA PHE A 67 12.10 19.67 -2.53
C PHE A 67 11.52 20.82 -3.33
N GLN A 68 10.86 20.51 -4.43
CA GLN A 68 10.09 21.48 -5.19
C GLN A 68 8.60 21.26 -4.94
N ASN A 69 7.88 22.35 -4.66
CA ASN A 69 6.42 22.32 -4.61
C ASN A 69 5.84 22.56 -6.01
N LEU A 70 5.22 21.54 -6.60
CA LEU A 70 4.65 21.60 -7.95
C LEU A 70 3.50 22.62 -8.08
N THR A 71 2.71 22.81 -7.03
CA THR A 71 1.55 23.73 -7.07
C THR A 71 1.96 25.20 -6.94
N CYS A 72 3.20 25.47 -6.51
CA CYS A 72 3.73 26.82 -6.34
C CYS A 72 4.58 27.21 -7.56
N VAL A 73 3.91 27.65 -8.62
CA VAL A 73 4.57 28.16 -9.83
C VAL A 73 4.78 29.66 -9.73
N ASN A 74 6.04 30.07 -9.62
CA ASN A 74 6.47 31.48 -9.54
C ASN A 74 7.14 31.96 -10.84
N GLU A 75 7.37 33.27 -10.94
CA GLU A 75 8.04 33.91 -12.09
C GLU A 75 9.42 33.30 -12.42
N THR A 76 10.12 32.80 -11.39
CA THR A 76 11.43 32.14 -11.51
C THR A 76 11.41 30.92 -12.42
N HIS A 77 10.26 30.27 -12.58
CA HIS A 77 10.10 29.10 -13.42
C HIS A 77 9.79 29.45 -14.88
N THR A 78 9.44 30.70 -15.19
CA THR A 78 8.89 31.08 -16.50
C THR A 78 9.83 31.89 -17.38
N GLY A 79 11.07 32.21 -16.97
CA GLY A 79 12.03 33.00 -17.77
C GLY A 79 11.64 34.47 -18.00
N TYR A 80 10.35 34.80 -17.92
CA TYR A 80 9.77 36.14 -18.04
C TYR A 80 9.59 36.80 -16.67
N ARG A 81 9.60 38.14 -16.63
CA ARG A 81 9.37 38.95 -15.41
C ARG A 81 8.27 39.99 -15.67
N GLY A 82 7.40 40.24 -14.70
CA GLY A 82 6.45 41.35 -14.76
C GLY A 82 5.08 41.04 -14.15
N TRP A 83 4.27 42.09 -13.93
CA TRP A 83 2.98 41.97 -13.25
C TRP A 83 2.02 40.97 -13.92
N LEU A 84 1.94 40.97 -15.25
CA LEU A 84 1.11 40.02 -16.00
C LEU A 84 1.63 38.58 -15.87
N VAL A 85 2.96 38.40 -15.87
CA VAL A 85 3.61 37.10 -15.68
C VAL A 85 3.25 36.51 -14.32
N ARG A 86 3.13 37.32 -13.25
CA ARG A 86 2.68 36.82 -11.93
C ARG A 86 1.28 36.23 -11.93
N ARG A 87 0.39 36.72 -12.77
CA ARG A 87 -1.00 36.21 -12.87
C ARG A 87 -1.13 35.03 -13.82
N VAL A 88 -0.28 34.99 -14.85
CA VAL A 88 -0.32 34.00 -15.93
C VAL A 88 0.84 32.98 -15.82
N CYS A 89 1.60 32.99 -14.72
CA CYS A 89 2.80 32.16 -14.53
C CYS A 89 2.53 30.67 -14.74
N CYS A 90 1.42 30.15 -14.22
CA CYS A 90 1.04 28.75 -14.41
C CYS A 90 0.80 28.42 -15.88
N LEU A 91 0.17 29.32 -16.64
CA LEU A 91 -0.07 29.12 -18.06
C LEU A 91 1.23 29.20 -18.86
N LEU A 92 2.06 30.22 -18.59
CA LEU A 92 3.36 30.38 -19.25
C LEU A 92 4.29 29.19 -18.98
N PHE A 93 4.31 28.69 -17.74
CA PHE A 93 5.08 27.52 -17.35
C PHE A 93 4.64 26.27 -18.12
N VAL A 94 3.35 25.97 -18.11
CA VAL A 94 2.78 24.81 -18.82
C VAL A 94 3.00 24.89 -20.33
N TRP A 95 2.94 26.09 -20.91
CA TRP A 95 3.24 26.30 -22.32
C TRP A 95 4.73 26.19 -22.66
N GLY A 96 5.60 26.48 -21.70
CA GLY A 96 7.05 26.28 -21.80
C GLY A 96 7.49 24.83 -21.60
N CYS A 97 6.64 23.95 -21.04
CA CYS A 97 6.95 22.55 -20.88
C CYS A 97 7.07 21.82 -22.22
N GLU A 98 8.08 20.97 -22.34
CA GLU A 98 8.29 20.10 -23.48
C GLU A 98 7.24 19.00 -23.50
N VAL A 99 6.61 18.80 -24.65
CA VAL A 99 5.61 17.74 -24.84
C VAL A 99 6.04 16.85 -25.98
N HIS A 100 6.25 15.59 -25.63
CA HIS A 100 6.56 14.56 -26.61
C HIS A 100 5.24 14.08 -27.21
N PRO A 101 4.99 14.30 -28.51
CA PRO A 101 3.78 13.81 -29.15
C PRO A 101 3.77 12.27 -29.14
N SER A 102 2.56 11.70 -29.20
CA SER A 102 2.38 10.27 -29.46
C SER A 102 3.20 9.86 -30.69
N PRO A 103 3.81 8.66 -30.70
CA PRO A 103 4.47 8.15 -31.89
C PRO A 103 3.51 8.20 -33.09
N ALA A 104 3.99 8.71 -34.22
CA ALA A 104 3.16 9.01 -35.39
C ALA A 104 2.72 7.76 -36.19
N GLY A 105 3.07 6.57 -35.72
CA GLY A 105 2.76 5.32 -36.40
C GLY A 105 1.32 4.85 -36.13
N ASP A 106 0.72 4.19 -37.11
CA ASP A 106 -0.60 3.56 -36.94
C ASP A 106 -0.48 2.28 -36.07
N ILE A 107 -0.34 2.47 -34.75
CA ILE A 107 -0.24 1.40 -33.75
C ILE A 107 -1.42 0.44 -33.90
N ARG A 108 -2.61 0.98 -34.20
CA ARG A 108 -3.83 0.19 -34.38
C ARG A 108 -3.68 -0.82 -35.51
N HIS A 109 -3.15 -0.41 -36.66
CA HIS A 109 -2.92 -1.30 -37.79
C HIS A 109 -1.88 -2.39 -37.45
N ARG A 110 -0.82 -2.04 -36.71
CA ARG A 110 0.21 -3.02 -36.30
C ARG A 110 -0.29 -4.01 -35.25
N VAL A 111 -1.09 -3.57 -34.29
CA VAL A 111 -1.74 -4.46 -33.32
C VAL A 111 -2.73 -5.39 -34.02
N HIS A 112 -3.53 -4.88 -34.94
CA HIS A 112 -4.44 -5.70 -35.74
C HIS A 112 -3.69 -6.74 -36.60
N GLY A 113 -2.55 -6.34 -37.20
CA GLY A 113 -1.71 -7.23 -37.99
C GLY A 113 -0.80 -8.15 -37.18
N SER A 114 -0.85 -8.11 -35.84
CA SER A 114 0.00 -8.95 -35.00
C SER A 114 -0.42 -10.42 -35.07
N GLU A 115 0.57 -11.30 -35.11
CA GLU A 115 0.34 -12.75 -35.19
C GLU A 115 -0.49 -13.27 -34.02
N ARG A 116 -0.30 -12.69 -32.82
CA ARG A 116 -1.07 -13.01 -31.61
C ARG A 116 -2.56 -12.73 -31.76
N VAL A 117 -2.91 -11.55 -32.27
CA VAL A 117 -4.31 -11.17 -32.48
C VAL A 117 -4.93 -12.00 -33.60
N ARG A 118 -4.16 -12.32 -34.65
CA ARG A 118 -4.60 -13.20 -35.74
C ARG A 118 -4.90 -14.62 -35.25
N GLN A 119 -4.02 -15.19 -34.42
CA GLN A 119 -4.21 -16.51 -33.81
C GLN A 119 -5.37 -16.54 -32.81
N ALA A 120 -5.53 -15.48 -32.01
CA ALA A 120 -6.66 -15.36 -31.09
C ALA A 120 -8.01 -15.27 -31.84
N LEU A 121 -8.06 -14.54 -32.95
CA LEU A 121 -9.23 -14.54 -33.84
C LEU A 121 -9.54 -15.93 -34.40
N MET A 122 -8.51 -16.64 -34.87
CA MET A 122 -8.69 -18.00 -35.41
C MET A 122 -9.22 -18.98 -34.34
N LYS A 123 -8.74 -18.88 -33.11
CA LYS A 123 -9.23 -19.68 -31.97
C LYS A 123 -10.66 -19.31 -31.58
N ALA A 124 -11.00 -18.03 -31.56
CA ALA A 124 -12.34 -17.56 -31.24
C ALA A 124 -13.40 -17.98 -32.29
N CYS A 125 -12.99 -18.22 -33.54
CA CYS A 125 -13.90 -18.62 -34.60
C CYS A 125 -14.30 -20.11 -34.57
N SER A 126 -13.52 -21.00 -33.93
CA SER A 126 -13.67 -22.47 -33.94
C SER A 126 -13.75 -23.13 -35.34
N PRO A 127 -13.22 -24.36 -35.53
CA PRO A 127 -13.23 -25.02 -36.84
C PRO A 127 -14.52 -25.77 -37.22
N ASP A 128 -15.52 -25.93 -36.34
CA ASP A 128 -16.53 -26.99 -36.51
C ASP A 128 -17.93 -26.61 -37.01
N GLU A 129 -18.28 -25.33 -37.24
CA GLU A 129 -19.60 -25.00 -37.82
C GLU A 129 -19.54 -23.95 -38.93
N THR A 130 -19.35 -24.41 -40.17
CA THR A 130 -19.33 -23.61 -41.40
C THR A 130 -20.59 -22.78 -41.66
N LYS A 131 -21.69 -22.98 -40.92
CA LYS A 131 -22.94 -22.18 -41.04
C LYS A 131 -23.10 -21.13 -39.93
N ALA A 132 -22.46 -21.29 -38.77
CA ALA A 132 -22.43 -20.27 -37.70
C ALA A 132 -21.40 -19.17 -37.98
N MET A 133 -20.42 -19.44 -38.85
CA MET A 133 -19.31 -18.53 -39.16
C MET A 133 -19.73 -17.19 -39.79
N GLU A 134 -20.82 -17.14 -40.58
CA GLU A 134 -21.31 -15.86 -41.16
C GLU A 134 -22.04 -14.97 -40.13
N GLN A 135 -22.62 -15.55 -39.07
CA GLN A 135 -23.33 -14.81 -38.03
C GLN A 135 -22.43 -14.40 -36.86
N VAL A 136 -21.45 -15.23 -36.50
CA VAL A 136 -20.51 -14.96 -35.39
C VAL A 136 -19.41 -13.99 -35.80
N MET A 137 -18.98 -14.01 -37.06
CA MET A 137 -17.92 -13.14 -37.58
C MET A 137 -18.19 -11.62 -37.48
N PRO A 138 -19.40 -11.09 -37.76
CA PRO A 138 -19.67 -9.66 -37.54
C PRO A 138 -19.68 -9.28 -36.06
N GLU A 139 -20.12 -10.17 -35.16
CA GLU A 139 -20.15 -9.91 -33.72
C GLU A 139 -18.74 -9.91 -33.12
N VAL A 140 -17.90 -10.89 -33.48
CA VAL A 140 -16.47 -10.94 -33.10
C VAL A 140 -15.70 -9.76 -33.69
N ARG A 141 -15.96 -9.37 -34.94
CA ARG A 141 -15.36 -8.16 -35.55
C ARG A 141 -15.83 -6.88 -34.85
N SER A 142 -17.08 -6.82 -34.43
CA SER A 142 -17.59 -5.68 -33.65
C SER A 142 -16.92 -5.61 -32.28
N HIS A 143 -16.70 -6.75 -31.62
CA HIS A 143 -16.03 -6.86 -30.35
C HIS A 143 -14.55 -6.46 -30.47
N LEU A 144 -13.84 -6.99 -31.47
CA LEU A 144 -12.48 -6.56 -31.81
C LEU A 144 -12.43 -5.07 -32.16
N GLY A 145 -13.44 -4.55 -32.86
CA GLY A 145 -13.60 -3.13 -33.15
C GLY A 145 -13.67 -2.29 -31.87
N ARG A 146 -14.45 -2.74 -30.87
CA ARG A 146 -14.50 -2.11 -29.53
C ARG A 146 -13.15 -2.19 -28.82
N LEU A 147 -12.45 -3.30 -28.86
CA LEU A 147 -11.11 -3.44 -28.26
C LEU A 147 -10.07 -2.55 -28.97
N LEU A 148 -10.13 -2.45 -30.29
CA LEU A 148 -9.27 -1.57 -31.09
C LEU A 148 -9.58 -0.08 -30.87
N THR A 149 -10.71 0.29 -30.26
CA THR A 149 -10.89 1.69 -29.80
C THR A 149 -9.96 2.02 -28.63
N ILE A 150 -9.50 1.02 -27.86
CA ILE A 150 -8.54 1.22 -26.77
C ILE A 150 -7.15 1.54 -27.35
N THR A 151 -6.81 0.97 -28.50
CA THR A 151 -5.54 1.24 -29.20
C THR A 151 -5.52 2.60 -29.92
N GLN A 152 -6.65 3.33 -29.95
CA GLN A 152 -6.72 4.73 -30.37
C GLN A 152 -6.28 5.72 -29.27
N THR A 153 -5.69 5.23 -28.18
CA THR A 153 -5.12 6.09 -27.13
C THR A 153 -3.87 6.78 -27.66
N PHE A 154 -3.87 8.11 -27.67
CA PHE A 154 -2.73 8.92 -28.09
C PHE A 154 -2.59 10.14 -27.19
N ILE A 155 -1.38 10.62 -26.98
CA ILE A 155 -1.12 11.81 -26.17
C ILE A 155 -1.24 13.05 -27.06
N SER A 156 -2.33 13.80 -26.90
CA SER A 156 -2.53 15.09 -27.58
C SER A 156 -1.77 16.20 -26.83
N PRO A 157 -0.81 16.89 -27.47
CA PRO A 157 0.00 17.90 -26.78
C PRO A 157 -0.80 19.09 -26.24
N TRP A 158 -1.78 19.56 -27.03
CA TRP A 158 -2.62 20.68 -26.64
C TRP A 158 -3.54 20.32 -25.46
N LEU A 159 -4.16 19.14 -25.52
CA LEU A 159 -5.03 18.67 -24.44
C LEU A 159 -4.23 18.42 -23.16
N LEU A 160 -3.04 17.81 -23.26
CA LEU A 160 -2.15 17.58 -22.13
C LEU A 160 -1.76 18.91 -21.46
N ARG A 161 -1.39 19.94 -22.22
CA ARG A 161 -1.11 21.28 -21.67
C ARG A 161 -2.34 21.85 -20.96
N LEU A 162 -3.50 21.84 -21.59
CA LEU A 162 -4.73 22.37 -21.00
C LEU A 162 -5.08 21.64 -19.68
N VAL A 163 -5.05 20.32 -19.70
CA VAL A 163 -5.41 19.48 -18.54
C VAL A 163 -4.36 19.59 -17.44
N SER A 164 -3.07 19.61 -17.75
CA SER A 164 -2.00 19.83 -16.76
C SER A 164 -2.13 21.19 -16.08
N TRP A 165 -2.48 22.25 -16.81
CA TRP A 165 -2.78 23.56 -16.23
C TRP A 165 -3.98 23.50 -15.27
N MET A 166 -5.06 22.85 -15.69
CA MET A 166 -6.25 22.64 -14.85
C MET A 166 -5.92 21.82 -13.60
N LEU A 167 -5.12 20.76 -13.74
CA LEU A 167 -4.68 19.90 -12.63
C LEU A 167 -3.81 20.66 -11.63
N LEU A 168 -2.89 21.52 -12.07
CA LEU A 168 -2.09 22.37 -11.17
C LEU A 168 -2.98 23.27 -10.31
N LYS A 169 -3.99 23.89 -10.94
CA LYS A 169 -4.96 24.72 -10.22
C LYS A 169 -5.82 23.87 -9.28
N PHE A 170 -6.34 22.75 -9.75
CA PHE A 170 -7.14 21.84 -8.95
C PHE A 170 -6.38 21.31 -7.73
N PHE A 171 -5.13 20.87 -7.89
CA PHE A 171 -4.31 20.41 -6.79
C PHE A 171 -3.89 21.54 -5.83
N SER A 172 -3.73 22.78 -6.31
CA SER A 172 -3.52 23.94 -5.42
C SER A 172 -4.74 24.26 -4.52
N LEU A 173 -5.94 23.85 -4.95
CA LEU A 173 -7.16 23.97 -4.16
C LEU A 173 -7.30 22.83 -3.14
N ILE A 174 -6.88 21.61 -3.49
CA ILE A 174 -7.01 20.43 -2.61
C ILE A 174 -5.86 20.34 -1.59
N PHE A 175 -4.64 20.63 -2.01
CA PHE A 175 -3.43 20.40 -1.24
C PHE A 175 -2.73 21.72 -0.88
N CYS A 176 -2.11 21.75 0.30
CA CYS A 176 -1.23 22.86 0.70
C CYS A 176 0.05 22.86 -0.13
N SER A 177 0.63 21.68 -0.35
CA SER A 177 1.83 21.51 -1.17
C SER A 177 1.89 20.11 -1.76
N VAL A 178 2.42 20.01 -2.98
CA VAL A 178 2.75 18.74 -3.64
C VAL A 178 4.25 18.75 -3.85
N GLN A 179 4.98 18.01 -3.02
CA GLN A 179 6.44 18.07 -2.94
C GLN A 179 7.08 16.90 -3.68
N VAL A 180 8.09 17.20 -4.49
CA VAL A 180 8.89 16.23 -5.23
C VAL A 180 10.36 16.39 -4.88
N ASN A 181 11.08 15.27 -4.72
CA ASN A 181 12.50 15.29 -4.44
C ASN A 181 13.31 15.54 -5.72
N LEU A 182 14.05 16.65 -5.77
CA LEU A 182 14.82 17.05 -6.95
C LEU A 182 16.03 16.13 -7.23
N ASN A 183 16.59 15.47 -6.22
CA ASN A 183 17.66 14.49 -6.43
C ASN A 183 17.16 13.28 -7.24
N GLN A 184 15.94 12.84 -6.94
CA GLN A 184 15.30 11.72 -7.62
C GLN A 184 14.91 12.10 -9.05
N MET A 185 14.47 13.34 -9.27
CA MET A 185 14.22 13.86 -10.63
C MET A 185 15.49 13.93 -11.46
N ALA A 186 16.61 14.38 -10.89
CA ALA A 186 17.89 14.37 -11.57
C ALA A 186 18.35 12.95 -11.92
N ALA A 187 18.11 11.97 -11.04
CA ALA A 187 18.38 10.55 -11.33
C ALA A 187 17.51 10.04 -12.50
N LEU A 188 16.25 10.44 -12.56
CA LEU A 188 15.33 10.06 -13.62
C LEU A 188 15.70 10.66 -14.99
N HIS A 189 16.18 11.91 -15.02
CA HIS A 189 16.76 12.49 -16.25
C HIS A 189 17.97 11.69 -16.74
N ARG A 190 18.85 11.23 -15.84
CA ARG A 190 19.99 10.36 -16.20
C ARG A 190 19.50 9.00 -16.72
N ALA A 191 18.47 8.42 -16.11
CA ALA A 191 17.87 7.18 -16.59
C ALA A 191 17.29 7.33 -18.01
N THR A 192 16.68 8.48 -18.31
CA THR A 192 16.13 8.77 -19.65
C THR A 192 17.24 8.83 -20.72
N GLN A 193 18.48 9.19 -20.35
CA GLN A 193 19.62 9.21 -21.28
C GLN A 193 20.08 7.81 -21.71
N LEU A 194 19.71 6.76 -20.97
CA LEU A 194 20.04 5.36 -21.29
C LEU A 194 19.23 4.81 -22.48
N LYS A 195 18.26 5.58 -23.01
CA LYS A 195 17.42 5.26 -24.18
C LYS A 195 16.51 4.02 -24.04
N TYR A 196 16.46 3.39 -22.87
CA TYR A 196 15.46 2.35 -22.57
C TYR A 196 14.09 2.97 -22.23
N PRO A 197 12.97 2.33 -22.60
CA PRO A 197 11.64 2.76 -22.18
C PRO A 197 11.49 2.67 -20.66
N LEU A 198 10.82 3.66 -20.08
CA LEU A 198 10.61 3.77 -18.63
C LEU A 198 9.23 3.27 -18.25
N VAL A 199 9.17 2.36 -17.28
CA VAL A 199 7.91 1.86 -16.69
C VAL A 199 7.81 2.31 -15.23
N TYR A 200 6.87 3.19 -14.95
CA TYR A 200 6.58 3.67 -13.60
C TYR A 200 5.61 2.72 -12.91
N VAL A 201 5.95 2.28 -11.71
CA VAL A 201 5.13 1.35 -10.94
C VAL A 201 4.80 1.98 -9.61
N CYS A 202 3.51 2.16 -9.32
CA CYS A 202 3.06 2.70 -8.04
C CYS A 202 2.06 1.77 -7.37
N VAL A 203 2.09 1.74 -6.03
CA VAL A 203 1.04 1.09 -5.24
C VAL A 203 -0.12 2.07 -5.09
N ARG A 204 -1.29 1.72 -5.64
CA ARG A 204 -2.47 2.57 -5.65
C ARG A 204 -3.04 2.74 -4.24
N GLN A 205 -2.96 3.95 -3.72
CA GLN A 205 -3.69 4.40 -2.53
C GLN A 205 -4.95 5.18 -2.92
N SER A 206 -4.92 5.87 -4.07
CA SER A 206 -6.04 6.70 -4.51
C SER A 206 -6.17 6.77 -6.03
N GLY A 207 -7.34 7.19 -6.52
CA GLY A 207 -7.57 7.39 -7.95
C GLY A 207 -6.78 8.56 -8.57
N ILE A 208 -6.20 9.44 -7.75
CA ILE A 208 -5.43 10.61 -8.23
C ILE A 208 -3.93 10.33 -8.35
N ASP A 209 -3.44 9.20 -7.84
CA ASP A 209 -2.02 8.83 -7.83
C ASP A 209 -1.40 8.94 -9.23
N GLN A 210 -2.09 8.37 -10.22
CA GLN A 210 -1.64 8.37 -11.60
C GLN A 210 -1.63 9.78 -12.22
N ALA A 211 -2.63 10.60 -11.89
CA ALA A 211 -2.67 11.99 -12.36
C ALA A 211 -1.51 12.82 -11.76
N LEU A 212 -1.14 12.55 -10.51
CA LEU A 212 0.01 13.18 -9.85
C LEU A 212 1.33 12.76 -10.48
N ILE A 213 1.50 11.48 -10.83
CA ILE A 213 2.70 10.99 -11.55
C ILE A 213 2.81 11.68 -12.90
N CYS A 214 1.74 11.67 -13.71
CA CYS A 214 1.73 12.31 -15.03
C CYS A 214 2.02 13.81 -14.93
N LEU A 215 1.42 14.51 -13.97
CA LEU A 215 1.66 15.93 -13.77
C LEU A 215 3.11 16.21 -13.35
N THR A 216 3.66 15.41 -12.45
CA THR A 216 5.04 15.56 -11.99
C THR A 216 6.02 15.42 -13.15
N LEU A 217 5.86 14.37 -13.95
CA LEU A 217 6.72 14.12 -15.12
C LEU A 217 6.58 15.24 -16.16
N PHE A 218 5.36 15.72 -16.40
CA PHE A 218 5.10 16.86 -17.28
C PHE A 218 5.80 18.15 -16.81
N CYS A 219 5.71 18.49 -15.51
CA CYS A 219 6.34 19.69 -14.95
C CYS A 219 7.88 19.65 -14.98
N HIS A 220 8.48 18.46 -15.07
CA HIS A 220 9.93 18.27 -15.15
C HIS A 220 10.43 18.01 -16.59
N ASN A 221 9.62 18.27 -17.63
CA ASN A 221 9.99 18.04 -19.04
C ASN A 221 10.40 16.58 -19.34
N LEU A 222 9.83 15.62 -18.61
CA LEU A 222 9.99 14.21 -18.88
C LEU A 222 8.83 13.71 -19.75
N ARG A 223 9.04 12.58 -20.44
CA ARG A 223 7.99 11.95 -21.24
C ARG A 223 6.82 11.54 -20.33
N VAL A 224 5.63 12.04 -20.64
CA VAL A 224 4.40 11.67 -19.91
C VAL A 224 4.03 10.23 -20.27
N PRO A 225 3.79 9.36 -19.27
CA PRO A 225 3.56 7.95 -19.51
C PRO A 225 2.11 7.64 -19.90
N TYR A 226 1.94 6.60 -20.71
CA TYR A 226 0.65 5.97 -20.93
C TYR A 226 0.20 5.30 -19.64
N THR A 227 -0.94 5.74 -19.11
CA THR A 227 -1.40 5.36 -17.78
C THR A 227 -2.43 4.26 -17.86
N ILE A 228 -2.20 3.15 -17.17
CA ILE A 228 -3.18 2.07 -17.10
C ILE A 228 -4.11 2.31 -15.92
N TYR A 229 -5.37 2.64 -16.20
CA TYR A 229 -6.36 2.90 -15.16
C TYR A 229 -7.58 1.99 -15.34
N PRO A 230 -7.69 0.91 -14.54
CA PRO A 230 -8.72 -0.08 -14.78
C PRO A 230 -10.04 0.29 -14.09
N ALA A 231 -10.66 1.39 -14.52
CA ALA A 231 -11.96 1.82 -14.02
C ALA A 231 -12.98 1.98 -15.16
N HIS A 232 -14.23 1.71 -14.82
CA HIS A 232 -15.36 1.89 -15.71
C HIS A 232 -15.91 3.32 -15.57
N PHE A 233 -15.79 4.11 -16.64
CA PHE A 233 -16.42 5.42 -16.74
C PHE A 233 -17.67 5.31 -17.61
N ARG A 234 -18.84 5.64 -17.05
CA ARG A 234 -20.11 5.65 -17.80
C ARG A 234 -20.20 6.80 -18.82
N GLN A 235 -19.37 7.83 -18.68
CA GLN A 235 -19.42 9.04 -19.51
C GLN A 235 -18.45 8.93 -20.70
N THR A 236 -18.99 8.87 -21.92
CA THR A 236 -18.22 8.69 -23.16
C THR A 236 -17.31 9.87 -23.50
N TRP A 237 -17.74 11.11 -23.24
CA TRP A 237 -16.92 12.31 -23.47
C TRP A 237 -15.67 12.33 -22.56
N LEU A 238 -15.83 11.96 -21.29
CA LEU A 238 -14.72 11.87 -20.33
C LEU A 238 -13.75 10.76 -20.73
N ARG A 239 -14.28 9.61 -21.15
CA ARG A 239 -13.48 8.51 -21.70
C ARG A 239 -12.61 8.97 -22.88
N SER A 240 -13.20 9.70 -23.83
CA SER A 240 -12.47 10.23 -24.99
C SER A 240 -11.35 11.21 -24.59
N ILE A 241 -11.62 12.10 -23.63
CA ILE A 241 -10.59 13.02 -23.08
C ILE A 241 -9.45 12.24 -22.44
N LEU A 242 -9.76 11.25 -21.59
CA LEU A 242 -8.77 10.41 -20.92
C LEU A 242 -7.94 9.60 -21.93
N GLN A 243 -8.56 9.07 -22.97
CA GLN A 243 -7.84 8.36 -24.04
C GLN A 243 -6.88 9.27 -24.80
N ARG A 244 -7.27 10.53 -25.05
CA ARG A 244 -6.43 11.58 -25.66
C ARG A 244 -5.33 12.13 -24.73
N LEU A 245 -5.36 11.76 -23.46
CA LEU A 245 -4.31 12.02 -22.48
C LEU A 245 -3.36 10.82 -22.32
N GLY A 246 -3.55 9.74 -23.08
CA GLY A 246 -2.77 8.51 -22.97
C GLY A 246 -3.24 7.58 -21.84
N VAL A 247 -4.45 7.73 -21.32
CA VAL A 247 -5.01 6.82 -20.31
C VAL A 247 -5.65 5.61 -20.99
N ILE A 248 -5.14 4.43 -20.68
CA ILE A 248 -5.64 3.14 -21.14
C ILE A 248 -6.76 2.70 -20.19
N LEU A 249 -7.97 2.63 -20.73
CA LEU A 249 -9.20 2.31 -20.00
C LEU A 249 -9.74 0.93 -20.42
N LEU A 250 -10.46 0.25 -19.52
CA LEU A 250 -11.13 -1.02 -19.83
C LEU A 250 -12.16 -0.86 -20.96
N PRO A 251 -12.48 -1.91 -21.74
CA PRO A 251 -13.48 -1.88 -22.81
C PRO A 251 -14.87 -1.44 -22.32
N GLU A 252 -15.67 -0.82 -23.21
CA GLU A 252 -17.07 -0.51 -22.93
C GLU A 252 -17.94 -1.78 -23.00
N GLY A 253 -18.81 -2.00 -22.01
CA GLY A 253 -19.80 -3.09 -22.00
C GLY A 253 -19.50 -4.29 -21.10
N CYS A 254 -18.34 -4.36 -20.43
CA CYS A 254 -18.05 -5.41 -19.45
C CYS A 254 -18.69 -5.09 -18.09
N GLY A 255 -19.43 -6.05 -17.51
CA GLY A 255 -20.12 -5.88 -16.22
C GLY A 255 -19.17 -5.83 -15.02
N SER A 256 -18.04 -6.55 -15.08
CA SER A 256 -17.00 -6.53 -14.05
C SER A 256 -15.58 -6.47 -14.63
N GLU A 257 -14.62 -6.06 -13.78
CA GLU A 257 -13.19 -6.01 -14.12
C GLU A 257 -12.61 -7.40 -14.42
N ARG A 258 -13.24 -8.49 -13.93
CA ARG A 258 -12.85 -9.88 -14.18
C ARG A 258 -13.33 -10.33 -15.56
N ASP A 259 -14.57 -10.04 -15.93
CA ASP A 259 -15.16 -10.45 -17.21
C ASP A 259 -14.41 -9.83 -18.40
N ALA A 260 -14.01 -8.56 -18.27
CA ALA A 260 -13.19 -7.88 -19.30
C ALA A 260 -11.81 -8.51 -19.49
N LYS A 261 -11.24 -9.10 -18.44
CA LYS A 261 -9.89 -9.68 -18.42
C LYS A 261 -9.89 -11.16 -18.79
N MET A 262 -11.01 -11.85 -18.59
CA MET A 262 -11.25 -13.24 -19.00
C MET A 262 -11.61 -13.36 -20.48
N ASP A 263 -11.91 -12.24 -21.15
CA ASP A 263 -12.11 -12.23 -22.61
C ASP A 263 -10.86 -12.73 -23.35
N SER A 264 -11.06 -13.72 -24.22
CA SER A 264 -10.02 -14.41 -24.98
C SER A 264 -9.31 -13.47 -25.96
N LEU A 265 -9.98 -12.41 -26.41
CA LEU A 265 -9.43 -11.42 -27.35
C LEU A 265 -8.75 -10.23 -26.65
N TYR A 266 -9.17 -9.88 -25.43
CA TYR A 266 -8.60 -8.76 -24.68
C TYR A 266 -7.11 -8.95 -24.37
N SER A 267 -6.73 -10.14 -23.88
CA SER A 267 -5.34 -10.39 -23.46
C SER A 267 -4.35 -10.26 -24.63
N PRO A 268 -4.53 -10.94 -25.78
CA PRO A 268 -3.64 -10.82 -26.93
C PRO A 268 -3.54 -9.41 -27.51
N VAL A 269 -4.67 -8.68 -27.58
CA VAL A 269 -4.71 -7.28 -28.06
C VAL A 269 -3.92 -6.38 -27.13
N MET A 270 -4.12 -6.48 -25.81
CA MET A 270 -3.41 -5.65 -24.84
C MET A 270 -1.92 -5.98 -24.74
N THR A 271 -1.54 -7.25 -24.82
CA THR A 271 -0.13 -7.65 -24.84
C THR A 271 0.57 -7.06 -26.07
N SER A 272 -0.05 -7.16 -27.24
CA SER A 272 0.51 -6.61 -28.49
C SER A 272 0.58 -5.07 -28.45
N PHE A 273 -0.44 -4.43 -27.88
CA PHE A 273 -0.48 -2.97 -27.73
C PHE A 273 0.62 -2.44 -26.78
N ILE A 274 0.80 -3.05 -25.60
CA ILE A 274 1.86 -2.66 -24.67
C ILE A 274 3.25 -2.91 -25.27
N GLY A 275 3.45 -4.04 -25.94
CA GLY A 275 4.71 -4.34 -26.63
C GLY A 275 5.07 -3.30 -27.70
N GLU A 276 4.09 -2.88 -28.51
CA GLU A 276 4.28 -1.84 -29.53
C GLU A 276 4.60 -0.46 -28.92
N LEU A 277 3.93 -0.07 -27.82
CA LEU A 277 4.22 1.17 -27.11
C LEU A 277 5.66 1.20 -26.58
N LEU A 278 6.12 0.10 -25.97
CA LEU A 278 7.47 -0.01 -25.46
C LEU A 278 8.51 0.00 -26.59
N ARG A 279 8.20 -0.64 -27.73
CA ARG A 279 9.05 -0.64 -28.93
C ARG A 279 9.28 0.76 -29.50
N GLU A 280 8.26 1.62 -29.44
CA GLU A 280 8.37 3.03 -29.86
C GLU A 280 9.08 3.92 -28.81
N GLY A 281 9.48 3.36 -27.68
CA GLY A 281 10.13 4.08 -26.59
C GLY A 281 9.18 4.96 -25.78
N ALA A 282 7.87 4.65 -25.78
CA ALA A 282 6.90 5.31 -24.92
C ALA A 282 7.10 4.88 -23.46
N ALA A 283 6.82 5.80 -22.53
CA ALA A 283 6.80 5.47 -21.10
C ALA A 283 5.42 4.93 -20.70
N VAL A 284 5.36 4.02 -19.73
CA VAL A 284 4.11 3.39 -19.26
C VAL A 284 4.02 3.53 -17.74
N SER A 285 2.83 3.78 -17.20
CA SER A 285 2.58 3.86 -15.75
C SER A 285 1.54 2.82 -15.33
N VAL A 286 1.90 2.00 -14.34
CA VAL A 286 1.12 0.86 -13.84
C VAL A 286 0.81 1.04 -12.36
N GLY A 287 -0.48 0.96 -12.01
CA GLY A 287 -0.94 1.01 -10.63
C GLY A 287 -1.24 -0.38 -10.05
N ILE A 288 -0.39 -0.86 -9.14
CA ILE A 288 -0.58 -2.14 -8.43
C ILE A 288 -1.56 -1.94 -7.27
N CYS A 289 -2.53 -2.85 -7.13
CA CYS A 289 -3.42 -2.90 -5.97
C CYS A 289 -2.96 -4.03 -5.04
N MET A 290 -2.82 -3.74 -3.74
CA MET A 290 -2.39 -4.70 -2.72
C MET A 290 -3.41 -5.84 -2.49
N SER A 291 -4.69 -5.56 -2.71
CA SER A 291 -5.78 -6.51 -2.44
C SER A 291 -6.44 -7.07 -3.71
N GLY A 292 -5.94 -6.73 -4.90
CA GLY A 292 -6.53 -7.13 -6.18
C GLY A 292 -5.66 -8.15 -6.89
N GLY A 293 -6.12 -9.40 -6.98
CA GLY A 293 -5.40 -10.55 -7.58
C GLY A 293 -5.19 -10.51 -9.10
N HIS A 294 -5.02 -9.33 -9.69
CA HIS A 294 -4.88 -9.15 -11.13
C HIS A 294 -3.89 -8.03 -11.48
N SER A 295 -3.12 -7.54 -10.52
CA SER A 295 -2.18 -6.44 -10.74
C SER A 295 -0.93 -6.88 -11.50
N GLY A 296 -0.49 -8.13 -11.30
CA GLY A 296 0.69 -8.70 -11.96
C GLY A 296 0.59 -8.83 -13.47
N GLN A 297 -0.62 -8.85 -14.05
CA GLN A 297 -0.81 -9.01 -15.50
C GLN A 297 -0.13 -7.92 -16.34
N TRP A 298 -0.02 -6.70 -15.82
CA TRP A 298 0.55 -5.58 -16.56
C TRP A 298 2.07 -5.71 -16.63
N LEU A 299 2.68 -6.16 -15.53
CA LEU A 299 4.10 -6.50 -15.49
C LEU A 299 4.38 -7.75 -16.32
N ALA A 300 3.47 -8.74 -16.35
CA ALA A 300 3.58 -9.91 -17.20
C ALA A 300 3.67 -9.54 -18.68
N ARG A 301 2.85 -8.59 -19.15
CA ARG A 301 2.89 -8.10 -20.54
C ARG A 301 4.19 -7.36 -20.86
N VAL A 302 4.73 -6.59 -19.92
CA VAL A 302 6.03 -5.92 -20.07
C VAL A 302 7.16 -6.95 -20.13
N HIS A 303 7.13 -7.95 -19.25
CA HIS A 303 8.10 -9.05 -19.23
C HIS A 303 8.06 -9.84 -20.54
N GLN A 304 6.86 -10.22 -21.00
CA GLN A 304 6.65 -10.92 -22.26
C GLN A 304 7.23 -10.15 -23.46
N ALA A 305 7.08 -8.82 -23.50
CA ALA A 305 7.66 -8.01 -24.57
C ALA A 305 9.20 -8.06 -24.62
N ILE A 306 9.87 -8.29 -23.48
CA ILE A 306 11.33 -8.52 -23.41
C ILE A 306 11.64 -9.95 -23.86
N SER A 307 10.92 -10.95 -23.35
CA SER A 307 11.12 -12.36 -23.70
C SER A 307 10.93 -12.63 -25.20
N ASP A 308 10.00 -11.90 -25.84
CA ASP A 308 9.78 -11.96 -27.28
C ASP A 308 10.86 -11.26 -28.12
N GLY A 309 11.77 -10.54 -27.47
CA GLY A 309 12.78 -9.72 -28.15
C GLY A 309 12.23 -8.48 -28.85
N LEU A 310 11.00 -8.03 -28.55
CA LEU A 310 10.44 -6.80 -29.12
C LEU A 310 11.20 -5.55 -28.64
N VAL A 311 11.73 -5.61 -27.42
CA VAL A 311 12.50 -4.53 -26.77
C VAL A 311 13.73 -5.14 -26.12
N PRO A 312 14.92 -4.52 -26.25
CA PRO A 312 16.16 -5.08 -25.67
C PRO A 312 16.14 -5.14 -24.15
N ASP A 313 15.59 -4.11 -23.49
CA ASP A 313 15.40 -4.03 -22.04
C ASP A 313 14.45 -2.86 -21.68
N VAL A 314 13.90 -2.88 -20.47
CA VAL A 314 12.98 -1.87 -19.92
C VAL A 314 13.50 -1.41 -18.56
N SER A 315 13.55 -0.10 -18.35
CA SER A 315 13.93 0.49 -17.05
C SER A 315 12.69 0.71 -16.18
N VAL A 316 12.61 0.00 -15.05
CA VAL A 316 11.47 0.08 -14.12
C VAL A 316 11.76 1.06 -12.99
N VAL A 317 10.79 1.92 -12.66
CA VAL A 317 10.88 2.98 -11.65
C VAL A 317 9.77 2.79 -10.61
N PRO A 318 10.08 2.29 -9.40
CA PRO A 318 9.15 2.30 -8.29
C PRO A 318 8.81 3.73 -7.86
N VAL A 319 7.53 4.00 -7.59
CA VAL A 319 7.03 5.33 -7.19
C VAL A 319 6.24 5.22 -5.89
N GLY A 320 6.72 5.93 -4.87
CA GLY A 320 6.07 6.07 -3.57
C GLY A 320 5.35 7.41 -3.47
N ILE A 321 4.04 7.38 -3.19
CA ILE A 321 3.23 8.59 -2.95
C ILE A 321 2.70 8.54 -1.52
N SER A 322 2.84 9.65 -0.80
CA SER A 322 2.41 9.78 0.58
C SER A 322 1.50 10.99 0.77
N TYR A 323 0.43 10.82 1.54
CA TYR A 323 -0.60 11.84 1.78
C TYR A 323 -0.70 12.16 3.28
N ASP A 324 -0.65 13.45 3.67
CA ASP A 324 -0.99 13.83 5.06
C ASP A 324 -2.48 13.57 5.32
N CYS A 325 -3.35 13.91 4.38
CA CYS A 325 -4.78 13.64 4.49
C CYS A 325 -5.32 13.31 3.09
N LEU A 326 -5.85 12.10 2.93
CA LEU A 326 -6.63 11.75 1.74
C LEU A 326 -7.95 12.54 1.78
N PRO A 327 -8.32 13.26 0.71
CA PRO A 327 -9.57 14.00 0.70
C PRO A 327 -10.78 13.04 0.86
N ARG A 328 -11.66 13.34 1.83
CA ARG A 328 -12.83 12.54 2.25
C ARG A 328 -13.78 12.08 1.14
N TYR A 329 -13.72 12.74 -0.01
CA TYR A 329 -14.60 12.48 -1.16
C TYR A 329 -14.09 11.33 -2.04
N PHE A 330 -12.79 11.01 -1.97
CA PHE A 330 -12.21 9.84 -2.65
C PHE A 330 -12.48 8.54 -1.90
N THR A 331 -12.72 8.61 -0.58
CA THR A 331 -13.04 7.43 0.25
C THR A 331 -14.55 7.16 0.36
N ARG A 332 -15.41 8.18 0.16
CA ARG A 332 -16.88 8.01 0.16
C ARG A 332 -17.53 8.85 -0.94
N PRO A 333 -17.65 8.33 -2.17
CA PRO A 333 -18.40 9.01 -3.22
C PRO A 333 -19.90 8.96 -2.90
N GLN A 334 -20.39 9.91 -2.12
CA GLN A 334 -21.83 10.16 -2.05
C GLN A 334 -22.24 10.84 -3.35
N ALA A 335 -22.86 10.10 -4.25
CA ALA A 335 -23.39 10.63 -5.49
C ALA A 335 -24.54 11.62 -5.18
N GLY A 336 -24.36 12.90 -5.51
CA GLY A 336 -25.40 13.92 -5.37
C GLY A 336 -24.91 15.34 -5.67
N LEU A 337 -25.76 16.18 -6.26
CA LEU A 337 -25.41 17.57 -6.56
C LEU A 337 -25.00 18.35 -5.29
N MET A 338 -25.67 18.06 -4.16
CA MET A 338 -25.41 18.69 -2.86
C MET A 338 -24.11 18.26 -2.20
N SER A 339 -23.57 17.07 -2.50
CA SER A 339 -22.24 16.65 -2.03
C SER A 339 -21.15 17.32 -2.87
N ALA A 340 -21.36 17.45 -4.18
CA ALA A 340 -20.47 18.19 -5.09
C ALA A 340 -20.41 19.69 -4.74
N LEU A 341 -21.54 20.32 -4.43
CA LEU A 341 -21.57 21.71 -3.99
C LEU A 341 -20.87 21.89 -2.63
N ARG A 342 -21.12 20.97 -1.67
CA ARG A 342 -20.40 20.97 -0.38
C ARG A 342 -18.89 20.76 -0.56
N PHE A 343 -18.48 19.96 -1.54
CA PHE A 343 -17.08 19.79 -1.91
C PHE A 343 -16.47 21.07 -2.49
N ALA A 344 -17.13 21.72 -3.45
CA ALA A 344 -16.66 22.99 -3.97
C ALA A 344 -16.53 24.05 -2.87
N ILE A 345 -17.53 24.16 -1.99
CA ILE A 345 -17.50 25.10 -0.86
C ILE A 345 -16.38 24.74 0.13
N SER A 346 -16.11 23.45 0.39
CA SER A 346 -15.03 23.05 1.30
C SER A 346 -13.64 23.33 0.72
N LEU A 347 -13.46 23.13 -0.59
CA LEU A 347 -12.23 23.51 -1.31
C LEU A 347 -11.96 25.02 -1.24
N LEU A 348 -13.01 25.85 -1.39
CA LEU A 348 -12.89 27.30 -1.30
C LEU A 348 -12.61 27.79 0.12
N LYS A 349 -13.11 27.11 1.16
CA LYS A 349 -12.87 27.48 2.55
C LYS A 349 -11.44 27.21 3.02
N GLY A 350 -10.71 26.31 2.34
CA GLY A 350 -9.29 26.04 2.60
C GLY A 350 -8.97 25.42 3.98
N ASP A 351 -10.00 25.16 4.80
CA ASP A 351 -9.88 24.48 6.08
C ASP A 351 -9.57 23.00 5.81
N HIS A 352 -8.39 22.54 6.24
CA HIS A 352 -7.91 21.15 6.20
C HIS A 352 -7.25 20.65 4.89
N ARG A 353 -6.43 21.49 4.23
CA ARG A 353 -5.60 21.04 3.10
C ARG A 353 -4.34 20.29 3.59
N GLY A 354 -4.21 19.02 3.23
CA GLY A 354 -3.01 18.21 3.50
C GLY A 354 -1.88 18.47 2.50
N SER A 355 -0.71 17.90 2.77
CA SER A 355 0.42 17.86 1.83
C SER A 355 0.50 16.50 1.14
N VAL A 356 1.08 16.48 -0.07
CA VAL A 356 1.43 15.26 -0.79
C VAL A 356 2.92 15.24 -1.03
N ARG A 357 3.53 14.07 -0.90
CA ARG A 357 4.94 13.87 -1.22
C ARG A 357 5.10 12.71 -2.18
N ILE A 358 5.89 12.94 -3.22
CA ILE A 358 6.11 11.99 -4.29
C ILE A 358 7.60 11.68 -4.35
N HIS A 359 7.92 10.39 -4.25
CA HIS A 359 9.27 9.85 -4.33
C HIS A 359 9.38 8.91 -5.52
N PHE A 360 10.40 9.12 -6.34
CA PHE A 360 10.76 8.22 -7.43
C PHE A 360 12.03 7.49 -7.02
N ALA A 361 11.94 6.17 -6.92
CA ALA A 361 13.10 5.34 -6.65
C ALA A 361 14.02 5.30 -7.88
N GLN A 362 15.23 4.77 -7.68
CA GLN A 362 16.22 4.57 -8.73
C GLN A 362 15.66 3.60 -9.77
N ALA A 363 15.76 4.00 -11.04
CA ALA A 363 15.44 3.14 -12.17
C ALA A 363 16.42 1.94 -12.21
N PHE A 364 15.90 0.76 -12.49
CA PHE A 364 16.71 -0.45 -12.68
C PHE A 364 16.25 -1.25 -13.90
N SER A 365 17.16 -2.06 -14.45
CA SER A 365 16.91 -2.94 -15.58
C SER A 365 16.00 -4.11 -15.18
N LEU A 366 14.90 -4.28 -15.92
CA LEU A 366 14.01 -5.43 -15.74
C LEU A 366 14.70 -6.72 -16.20
N LYS A 367 15.42 -6.67 -17.33
CA LYS A 367 16.14 -7.82 -17.85
C LYS A 367 17.20 -8.33 -16.87
N GLU A 368 18.00 -7.44 -16.29
CA GLU A 368 19.02 -7.78 -15.28
C GLU A 368 18.41 -8.54 -14.10
N MET A 369 17.31 -8.03 -13.56
CA MET A 369 16.64 -8.66 -12.42
C MET A 369 16.08 -10.04 -12.77
N CYS A 370 15.54 -10.20 -13.98
CA CYS A 370 15.04 -11.48 -14.45
C CYS A 370 16.19 -12.48 -14.64
N GLU A 371 17.25 -12.09 -15.33
CA GLU A 371 18.42 -12.94 -15.60
C GLU A 371 19.22 -13.29 -14.34
N SER A 372 19.21 -12.43 -13.31
CA SER A 372 19.89 -12.69 -12.04
C SER A 372 19.47 -14.00 -11.38
N GLY A 373 18.25 -14.47 -11.66
CA GLY A 373 17.68 -15.69 -11.08
C GLY A 373 17.49 -15.66 -9.57
N LYS A 374 17.79 -14.54 -8.90
CA LYS A 374 17.71 -14.42 -7.44
C LYS A 374 16.28 -14.18 -7.01
N CYS A 375 15.57 -13.25 -7.63
CA CYS A 375 14.17 -12.96 -7.32
C CYS A 375 13.24 -14.09 -7.84
N ARG A 376 13.03 -15.17 -7.06
CA ARG A 376 12.16 -16.32 -7.39
C ARG A 376 11.16 -16.64 -6.27
N VAL A 377 10.01 -17.21 -6.63
CA VAL A 377 8.95 -17.68 -5.71
C VAL A 377 8.70 -19.18 -5.92
N ASP A 378 9.75 -19.92 -6.24
CA ASP A 378 9.64 -21.32 -6.64
C ASP A 378 9.33 -22.19 -5.41
N GLY A 379 8.45 -23.19 -5.59
CA GLY A 379 8.11 -24.14 -4.52
C GLY A 379 7.17 -23.60 -3.44
N GLY A 380 6.46 -22.50 -3.71
CA GLY A 380 5.43 -21.98 -2.81
C GLY A 380 4.36 -23.02 -2.51
N ARG A 381 4.05 -23.23 -1.23
CA ARG A 381 2.98 -24.14 -0.77
C ARG A 381 1.76 -23.34 -0.34
N PRO A 382 0.53 -23.88 -0.50
CA PRO A 382 -0.66 -23.21 0.01
C PRO A 382 -0.52 -23.00 1.52
N LEU A 383 -1.13 -21.93 2.02
CA LEU A 383 -1.03 -21.58 3.44
C LEU A 383 -1.64 -22.67 4.33
N GLN A 384 -2.58 -23.46 3.81
CA GLN A 384 -3.07 -24.68 4.43
C GLN A 384 -1.92 -25.67 4.76
N ASP A 385 -1.06 -26.00 3.81
CA ASP A 385 0.02 -26.97 4.02
C ASP A 385 1.12 -26.44 4.96
N LEU A 386 1.32 -25.12 4.98
CA LEU A 386 2.31 -24.44 5.82
C LEU A 386 1.82 -24.30 7.26
N LEU A 387 0.71 -23.59 7.46
CA LEU A 387 0.21 -23.22 8.79
C LEU A 387 -0.78 -24.24 9.35
N LEU A 388 -1.69 -24.78 8.54
CA LEU A 388 -2.71 -25.68 9.09
C LEU A 388 -2.09 -27.02 9.52
N THR A 389 -1.09 -27.51 8.80
CA THR A 389 -0.30 -28.69 9.20
C THR A 389 0.43 -28.44 10.52
N ALA A 390 1.08 -27.29 10.67
CA ALA A 390 1.73 -26.90 11.92
C ALA A 390 0.73 -26.78 13.08
N ILE A 391 -0.40 -26.08 12.88
CA ILE A 391 -1.38 -25.80 13.94
C ILE A 391 -2.16 -27.06 14.36
N LEU A 392 -2.51 -27.94 13.42
CA LEU A 392 -3.34 -29.11 13.71
C LEU A 392 -2.54 -30.37 14.02
N HIS A 393 -1.38 -30.54 13.39
CA HIS A 393 -0.59 -31.78 13.44
C HIS A 393 0.81 -31.61 14.04
N ASP A 394 1.17 -30.40 14.51
CA ASP A 394 2.44 -30.10 15.17
C ASP A 394 3.68 -30.44 14.33
N ARG A 395 3.54 -30.44 12.99
CA ARG A 395 4.65 -30.70 12.06
C ARG A 395 5.22 -29.39 11.56
N MET A 396 6.43 -29.05 12.00
CA MET A 396 7.08 -27.77 11.72
C MET A 396 8.00 -27.78 10.48
N ASP A 397 8.28 -28.96 9.92
CA ASP A 397 9.16 -29.16 8.75
C ASP A 397 8.76 -28.32 7.52
N THR A 398 7.47 -27.97 7.40
CA THR A 398 6.94 -27.24 6.24
C THR A 398 6.99 -25.72 6.39
N ILE A 399 7.19 -25.16 7.60
CA ILE A 399 7.08 -23.71 7.88
C ILE A 399 8.17 -22.90 7.16
N PHE A 400 9.33 -23.51 6.89
CA PHE A 400 10.44 -22.89 6.18
C PHE A 400 10.18 -22.71 4.67
N SER A 401 9.10 -23.32 4.13
CA SER A 401 8.71 -23.13 2.73
C SER A 401 8.01 -21.78 2.50
N GLN A 402 8.09 -21.25 1.28
CA GLN A 402 7.43 -19.99 0.93
C GLN A 402 5.91 -20.16 0.78
N LYS A 403 5.16 -19.09 1.10
CA LYS A 403 3.71 -19.00 0.88
C LYS A 403 3.37 -18.92 -0.60
N ASP A 404 2.41 -19.72 -1.06
CA ASP A 404 1.88 -19.58 -2.42
C ASP A 404 1.13 -18.25 -2.59
N VAL A 405 1.51 -17.55 -3.65
CA VAL A 405 1.04 -16.22 -4.06
C VAL A 405 0.68 -16.20 -5.54
N SER A 406 0.44 -17.39 -6.12
CA SER A 406 -0.02 -17.62 -7.50
C SER A 406 -1.23 -16.78 -7.89
N TRP A 407 -2.08 -16.44 -6.92
CA TRP A 407 -3.26 -15.57 -7.11
C TRP A 407 -2.93 -14.14 -7.53
N LEU A 408 -1.69 -13.64 -7.37
CA LEU A 408 -1.28 -12.33 -7.90
C LEU A 408 -1.31 -12.30 -9.43
N LEU A 409 -1.13 -13.46 -10.05
CA LEU A 409 -1.26 -13.69 -11.48
C LEU A 409 -1.85 -15.10 -11.74
N PRO A 410 -3.18 -15.26 -11.58
CA PRO A 410 -3.84 -16.56 -11.67
C PRO A 410 -3.63 -17.22 -13.04
N PRO A 411 -3.48 -18.55 -13.15
CA PRO A 411 -3.27 -19.27 -14.41
C PRO A 411 -4.27 -18.93 -15.51
N ALA A 412 -5.53 -18.69 -15.15
CA ALA A 412 -6.61 -18.30 -16.06
C ALA A 412 -6.34 -16.94 -16.74
N VAL A 413 -5.56 -16.06 -16.11
CA VAL A 413 -5.13 -14.78 -16.66
C VAL A 413 -3.82 -15.01 -17.43
N MET A 414 -3.82 -14.66 -18.71
CA MET A 414 -2.69 -14.88 -19.64
C MET A 414 -2.23 -16.35 -19.70
N PRO A 415 -3.08 -17.30 -20.14
CA PRO A 415 -2.73 -18.72 -20.18
C PRO A 415 -1.54 -19.05 -21.10
N GLU A 416 -1.18 -18.13 -22.00
CA GLU A 416 -0.06 -18.25 -22.93
C GLU A 416 1.33 -18.16 -22.25
N LEU A 417 1.39 -17.65 -21.02
CA LEU A 417 2.65 -17.42 -20.32
C LEU A 417 3.21 -18.73 -19.73
N SER A 418 4.51 -18.97 -19.91
CA SER A 418 5.20 -20.12 -19.32
C SER A 418 5.12 -20.09 -17.78
N PRO A 419 5.11 -21.25 -17.09
CA PRO A 419 5.04 -21.29 -15.63
C PRO A 419 6.23 -20.59 -14.96
N ALA A 420 7.43 -20.69 -15.54
CA ALA A 420 8.63 -20.03 -15.03
C ALA A 420 8.54 -18.50 -15.15
N ASP A 421 8.13 -17.98 -16.31
CA ASP A 421 7.96 -16.53 -16.52
C ASP A 421 6.86 -15.96 -15.61
N ARG A 422 5.83 -16.76 -15.32
CA ARG A 422 4.75 -16.41 -14.40
C ARG A 422 5.27 -16.26 -12.97
N GLN A 423 6.02 -17.24 -12.47
CA GLN A 423 6.60 -17.19 -11.12
C GLN A 423 7.56 -16.00 -10.97
N GLN A 424 8.37 -15.74 -11.99
CA GLN A 424 9.26 -14.58 -12.04
C GLN A 424 8.50 -13.26 -12.02
N THR A 425 7.40 -13.15 -12.78
CA THR A 425 6.53 -11.96 -12.77
C THR A 425 5.87 -11.75 -11.40
N ILE A 426 5.48 -12.83 -10.71
CA ILE A 426 4.94 -12.74 -9.36
C ILE A 426 6.01 -12.23 -8.40
N ALA A 427 7.23 -12.78 -8.45
CA ALA A 427 8.38 -12.32 -7.65
C ALA A 427 8.65 -10.83 -7.87
N LEU A 428 8.66 -10.41 -9.14
CA LEU A 428 8.80 -9.04 -9.58
C LEU A 428 7.72 -8.13 -8.99
N THR A 429 6.46 -8.55 -9.08
CA THR A 429 5.32 -7.77 -8.58
C THR A 429 5.47 -7.52 -7.08
N LEU A 430 5.84 -8.55 -6.32
CA LEU A 430 6.10 -8.45 -4.87
C LEU A 430 7.29 -7.53 -4.56
N HIS A 431 8.38 -7.66 -5.32
CA HIS A 431 9.56 -6.82 -5.17
C HIS A 431 9.25 -5.34 -5.41
N LEU A 432 8.45 -5.05 -6.44
CA LEU A 432 8.00 -3.69 -6.77
C LEU A 432 7.00 -3.14 -5.75
N MET A 433 6.11 -3.97 -5.22
CA MET A 433 5.21 -3.59 -4.13
C MET A 433 6.02 -3.14 -2.91
N TYR A 434 6.99 -3.95 -2.50
CA TYR A 434 7.88 -3.65 -1.37
C TYR A 434 8.75 -2.42 -1.64
N SER A 435 9.36 -2.32 -2.83
CA SER A 435 10.22 -1.18 -3.19
C SER A 435 9.43 0.14 -3.26
N SER A 436 8.19 0.08 -3.76
CA SER A 436 7.32 1.26 -3.83
C SER A 436 6.87 1.71 -2.44
N THR A 437 6.47 0.80 -1.55
CA THR A 437 6.05 1.15 -0.18
C THR A 437 7.21 1.65 0.68
N THR A 438 8.38 1.03 0.59
CA THR A 438 9.59 1.49 1.33
C THR A 438 10.11 2.83 0.85
N SER A 439 9.81 3.22 -0.40
CA SER A 439 10.14 4.55 -0.92
C SER A 439 9.20 5.67 -0.45
N MET A 440 8.07 5.33 0.19
CA MET A 440 7.11 6.31 0.70
C MET A 440 7.67 7.03 1.92
N ALA A 441 7.42 8.34 2.00
CA ALA A 441 7.76 9.13 3.19
C ALA A 441 6.65 9.02 4.25
N ILE A 442 7.03 9.01 5.53
CA ILE A 442 6.07 9.01 6.64
C ILE A 442 5.57 10.43 6.90
N MET A 443 4.25 10.60 6.86
CA MET A 443 3.57 11.88 7.02
C MET A 443 3.35 12.22 8.50
N SER A 444 3.08 13.51 8.77
CA SER A 444 2.91 14.00 10.14
C SER A 444 1.67 13.42 10.83
N THR A 445 0.60 13.23 10.05
CA THR A 445 -0.66 12.63 10.51
C THR A 445 -0.53 11.15 10.83
N SER A 446 0.31 10.41 10.11
CA SER A 446 0.63 9.00 10.39
C SER A 446 1.24 8.83 11.78
N LEU A 447 2.28 9.61 12.11
CA LEU A 447 2.94 9.55 13.43
C LEU A 447 1.96 9.83 14.58
N VAL A 448 1.18 10.91 14.45
CA VAL A 448 0.21 11.29 15.49
C VAL A 448 -0.90 10.26 15.61
N SER A 449 -1.43 9.74 14.49
CA SER A 449 -2.49 8.73 14.50
C SER A 449 -2.01 7.43 15.15
N CYS A 450 -0.80 6.97 14.83
CA CYS A 450 -0.22 5.78 15.45
C CYS A 450 -0.08 5.95 16.96
N LEU A 451 0.49 7.07 17.42
CA LEU A 451 0.66 7.29 18.86
C LEU A 451 -0.69 7.36 19.59
N LEU A 452 -1.69 7.99 19.00
CA LEU A 452 -3.03 8.08 19.59
C LEU A 452 -3.76 6.73 19.62
N LEU A 453 -3.60 5.89 18.60
CA LEU A 453 -4.26 4.58 18.53
C LEU A 453 -3.52 3.46 19.25
N HIS A 454 -2.20 3.51 19.32
CA HIS A 454 -1.40 2.39 19.82
C HIS A 454 -0.82 2.65 21.22
N LYS A 455 -0.49 3.90 21.55
CA LYS A 455 0.10 4.26 22.86
C LYS A 455 -0.88 5.02 23.76
N HIS A 456 -1.67 5.94 23.20
CA HIS A 456 -2.43 6.96 23.94
C HIS A 456 -3.95 6.93 23.69
N ARG A 457 -4.55 5.72 23.65
CA ARG A 457 -6.00 5.56 23.37
C ARG A 457 -6.90 6.34 24.33
N LYS A 458 -6.50 6.42 25.62
CA LYS A 458 -7.23 7.14 26.68
C LYS A 458 -7.02 8.67 26.63
N GLY A 459 -6.15 9.15 25.75
CA GLY A 459 -5.80 10.56 25.59
C GLY A 459 -4.46 10.92 26.21
N VAL A 460 -3.86 12.00 25.69
CA VAL A 460 -2.50 12.44 26.03
C VAL A 460 -2.39 13.97 26.09
N ARG A 461 -1.51 14.47 26.95
CA ARG A 461 -1.15 15.90 26.99
C ARG A 461 -0.27 16.26 25.80
N VAL A 462 -0.41 17.46 25.25
CA VAL A 462 0.40 17.91 24.09
C VAL A 462 1.90 17.81 24.36
N SER A 463 2.35 18.13 25.58
CA SER A 463 3.76 18.06 25.99
C SER A 463 4.32 16.65 25.89
N MET A 464 3.57 15.65 26.38
CA MET A 464 3.93 14.23 26.29
C MET A 464 3.84 13.72 24.84
N LEU A 465 2.83 14.16 24.09
CA LEU A 465 2.68 13.81 22.68
C LEU A 465 3.88 14.29 21.85
N CYS A 466 4.36 15.52 22.07
CA CYS A 466 5.55 16.03 21.40
C CYS A 466 6.78 15.16 21.69
N ARG A 467 6.99 14.76 22.94
CA ARG A 467 8.11 13.91 23.34
C ARG A 467 8.07 12.55 22.63
N ASP A 468 6.90 11.92 22.64
CA ASP A 468 6.72 10.60 22.05
C ASP A 468 6.77 10.64 20.51
N ILE A 469 6.38 11.76 19.88
CA ILE A 469 6.60 11.99 18.44
C ILE A 469 8.08 12.11 18.13
N CYS A 470 8.87 12.81 18.98
CA CYS A 470 10.31 12.92 18.79
C CYS A 470 10.98 11.55 18.82
N TRP A 471 10.62 10.72 19.81
CA TRP A 471 11.07 9.34 19.91
C TRP A 471 10.70 8.53 18.65
N LEU A 472 9.42 8.50 18.27
CA LEU A 472 8.99 7.71 17.13
C LEU A 472 9.63 8.17 15.81
N LEU A 473 9.88 9.47 15.69
CA LEU A 473 10.55 10.06 14.54
C LEU A 473 12.02 9.65 14.45
N GLU A 474 12.74 9.63 15.58
CA GLU A 474 14.10 9.12 15.65
C GLU A 474 14.16 7.64 15.22
N GLU A 475 13.21 6.83 15.69
CA GLU A 475 13.07 5.43 15.27
C GLU A 475 12.83 5.28 13.76
N VAL A 476 11.94 6.10 13.17
CA VAL A 476 11.67 6.07 11.71
C VAL A 476 12.92 6.46 10.91
N LEU A 477 13.63 7.51 11.33
CA LEU A 477 14.85 7.97 10.65
C LEU A 477 15.99 6.96 10.79
N PHE A 478 16.11 6.30 11.95
CA PHE A 478 17.08 5.23 12.18
C PHE A 478 16.92 4.08 11.18
N ARG A 479 15.67 3.80 10.77
CA ARG A 479 15.33 2.79 9.75
C ARG A 479 15.47 3.28 8.31
N ASN A 480 16.24 4.36 8.08
CA ASN A 480 16.49 4.96 6.76
C ASN A 480 15.21 5.32 5.99
N THR A 481 14.12 5.63 6.69
CA THR A 481 12.86 6.06 6.06
C THR A 481 12.74 7.58 6.12
N ASP A 482 12.33 8.20 5.01
CA ASP A 482 12.19 9.66 4.93
C ASP A 482 10.85 10.11 5.55
N VAL A 483 10.79 11.39 5.95
CA VAL A 483 9.62 11.99 6.59
C VAL A 483 9.11 13.19 5.81
N GLY A 484 7.79 13.32 5.73
CA GLY A 484 7.05 14.26 4.89
C GLY A 484 7.24 15.73 5.19
N TYR A 485 7.81 16.05 6.34
CA TYR A 485 7.87 17.39 6.90
C TYR A 485 9.30 17.83 7.15
N GLY A 486 9.47 19.12 7.39
CA GLY A 486 10.72 19.73 7.87
C GLY A 486 10.41 20.91 8.78
N GLY A 487 11.34 21.26 9.67
CA GLY A 487 11.21 22.38 10.59
C GLY A 487 10.89 21.96 12.03
N SER A 488 10.29 22.88 12.80
CA SER A 488 10.08 22.69 14.25
C SER A 488 9.04 21.62 14.57
N LEU A 489 9.32 20.78 15.58
CA LEU A 489 8.39 19.78 16.12
C LEU A 489 7.04 20.37 16.53
N VAL A 490 7.03 21.55 17.17
CA VAL A 490 5.79 22.24 17.57
C VAL A 490 4.91 22.57 16.35
N GLY A 491 5.55 23.02 15.26
CA GLY A 491 4.88 23.27 13.99
C GLY A 491 4.28 22.01 13.38
N LEU A 492 5.00 20.89 13.45
CA LEU A 492 4.50 19.58 13.03
C LEU A 492 3.26 19.16 13.81
N VAL A 493 3.35 19.17 15.15
CA VAL A 493 2.25 18.70 16.00
C VAL A 493 1.02 19.57 15.76
N HIS A 494 1.21 20.88 15.66
CA HIS A 494 0.12 21.78 15.31
C HIS A 494 -0.47 21.48 13.93
N HIS A 495 0.36 21.23 12.91
CA HIS A 495 -0.11 20.90 11.56
C HIS A 495 -0.92 19.60 11.55
N ALA A 496 -0.37 18.52 12.10
CA ALA A 496 -1.04 17.22 12.19
C ALA A 496 -2.36 17.31 12.96
N LEU A 497 -2.38 17.99 14.11
CA LEU A 497 -3.61 18.18 14.90
C LEU A 497 -4.64 19.05 14.18
N SER A 498 -4.22 20.00 13.33
CA SER A 498 -5.14 20.82 12.54
C SER A 498 -5.84 20.03 11.44
N LEU A 499 -5.14 19.05 10.84
CA LEU A 499 -5.70 18.15 9.84
C LEU A 499 -6.58 17.07 10.48
N LEU A 500 -6.13 16.50 11.60
CA LEU A 500 -6.85 15.45 12.33
C LEU A 500 -7.98 15.98 13.21
N ARG A 501 -8.10 17.31 13.39
CA ARG A 501 -9.10 17.99 14.22
C ARG A 501 -10.51 17.38 14.20
N PRO A 502 -11.10 17.01 13.04
CA PRO A 502 -12.44 16.44 13.02
C PRO A 502 -12.55 15.09 13.76
N TYR A 503 -11.47 14.30 13.79
CA TYR A 503 -11.40 12.95 14.33
C TYR A 503 -10.91 12.91 15.78
N LEU A 504 -10.60 14.08 16.37
CA LEU A 504 -10.04 14.20 17.70
C LEU A 504 -11.02 14.89 18.65
N LEU A 505 -10.92 14.52 19.92
CA LEU A 505 -11.53 15.22 21.05
C LEU A 505 -10.47 16.01 21.78
N LEU A 506 -10.79 17.28 22.07
CA LEU A 506 -9.94 18.16 22.84
C LEU A 506 -10.61 18.47 24.16
N ALA A 507 -10.05 17.94 25.25
CA ALA A 507 -10.50 18.24 26.60
C ALA A 507 -9.49 19.17 27.26
N ALA A 508 -9.95 20.23 27.91
CA ALA A 508 -9.07 21.03 28.77
C ALA A 508 -9.15 20.47 30.18
N ALA A 509 -8.07 19.87 30.68
CA ALA A 509 -8.03 19.37 32.05
C ALA A 509 -7.54 20.46 33.03
N PRO A 510 -8.34 20.86 34.05
CA PRO A 510 -7.83 21.55 35.23
C PRO A 510 -7.02 20.56 36.10
N PRO A 511 -5.94 20.97 36.80
CA PRO A 511 -5.51 22.34 37.15
C PRO A 511 -4.42 22.95 36.24
N THR A 512 -3.80 22.20 35.32
CA THR A 512 -2.65 22.65 34.49
C THR A 512 -3.06 23.45 33.24
N GLY A 513 -4.32 23.33 32.81
CA GLY A 513 -4.86 24.04 31.64
C GLY A 513 -4.14 23.69 30.33
N GLU A 514 -3.43 22.56 30.26
CA GLU A 514 -2.95 21.98 29.01
C GLU A 514 -4.08 21.16 28.37
N PRO A 515 -4.27 21.25 27.04
CA PRO A 515 -5.27 20.44 26.36
C PRO A 515 -4.81 18.97 26.32
N ILE A 516 -5.72 18.08 26.68
CA ILE A 516 -5.64 16.63 26.46
C ILE A 516 -6.28 16.33 25.12
N ILE A 517 -5.57 15.59 24.28
CA ILE A 517 -6.01 15.13 22.97
C ILE A 517 -6.33 13.64 23.08
N ALA A 518 -7.51 13.25 22.66
CA ALA A 518 -7.90 11.84 22.55
C ALA A 518 -8.53 11.58 21.18
N PRO A 519 -8.43 10.35 20.64
CA PRO A 519 -9.19 9.98 19.47
C PRO A 519 -10.70 10.05 19.77
N ARG A 520 -11.50 10.50 18.81
CA ARG A 520 -12.96 10.49 18.93
C ARG A 520 -13.44 9.03 18.92
N PRO A 521 -14.34 8.61 19.84
CA PRO A 521 -14.87 7.25 19.89
C PRO A 521 -15.94 6.99 18.81
N ASP A 522 -15.78 7.61 17.64
CA ASP A 522 -16.65 7.46 16.48
C ASP A 522 -16.00 6.43 15.52
N PRO A 523 -16.75 5.42 15.05
CA PRO A 523 -16.23 4.41 14.11
C PRO A 523 -15.55 5.03 12.89
N ASP A 524 -16.17 6.04 12.26
CA ASP A 524 -15.63 6.65 11.04
C ASP A 524 -14.29 7.38 11.33
N SER A 525 -14.16 7.93 12.54
CA SER A 525 -12.94 8.64 12.97
C SER A 525 -11.79 7.68 13.24
N LEU A 526 -12.05 6.56 13.93
CA LEU A 526 -11.04 5.55 14.26
C LEU A 526 -10.55 4.80 13.03
N LEU A 527 -11.46 4.50 12.08
CA LEU A 527 -11.10 3.90 10.80
C LEU A 527 -10.11 4.77 10.01
N ILE A 528 -10.37 6.08 9.92
CA ILE A 528 -9.49 7.00 9.20
C ILE A 528 -8.13 7.13 9.89
N LEU A 529 -8.11 7.20 11.23
CA LEU A 529 -6.85 7.20 11.99
C LEU A 529 -6.06 5.90 11.76
N SER A 530 -6.72 4.74 11.68
CA SER A 530 -6.07 3.46 11.41
C SER A 530 -5.47 3.40 10.01
N GLN A 531 -6.13 3.94 8.99
CA GLN A 531 -5.58 4.01 7.62
C GLN A 531 -4.27 4.80 7.58
N HIS A 532 -4.15 5.86 8.38
CA HIS A 532 -2.90 6.61 8.49
C HIS A 532 -1.76 5.81 9.15
N CYS A 533 -2.09 4.74 9.89
CA CYS A 533 -1.12 3.90 10.57
C CYS A 533 -0.46 2.86 9.65
N ASP A 534 -1.12 2.46 8.57
CA ASP A 534 -0.64 1.39 7.69
C ASP A 534 0.78 1.64 7.14
N SER A 535 1.09 2.89 6.76
CA SER A 535 2.43 3.26 6.29
C SER A 535 3.50 3.07 7.37
N LEU A 536 3.17 3.32 8.64
CA LEU A 536 4.10 3.13 9.74
C LEU A 536 4.26 1.65 10.07
N THR A 537 3.17 0.87 10.04
CA THR A 537 3.21 -0.59 10.21
C THR A 537 4.16 -1.25 9.21
N HIS A 538 4.22 -0.76 7.97
CA HIS A 538 5.20 -1.23 6.98
C HIS A 538 6.66 -0.98 7.38
N VAL A 539 6.97 0.15 8.01
CA VAL A 539 8.34 0.49 8.46
C VAL A 539 8.80 -0.44 9.57
N PHE A 540 7.92 -0.74 10.51
CA PHE A 540 8.22 -1.56 11.69
C PHE A 540 7.84 -3.03 11.52
N ILE A 541 7.47 -3.50 10.32
CA ILE A 541 6.83 -4.81 10.17
C ILE A 541 7.68 -5.97 10.68
N HIS A 542 8.98 -5.98 10.37
CA HIS A 542 9.88 -7.04 10.83
C HIS A 542 9.97 -7.09 12.35
N GLU A 543 10.03 -5.92 13.00
CA GLU A 543 10.12 -5.82 14.46
C GLU A 543 8.79 -6.11 15.12
N ALA A 544 7.67 -5.72 14.50
CA ALA A 544 6.34 -6.05 14.98
C ALA A 544 6.09 -7.57 14.94
N VAL A 545 6.54 -8.25 13.89
CA VAL A 545 6.49 -9.72 13.81
C VAL A 545 7.32 -10.35 14.93
N GLY A 546 8.58 -9.91 15.08
CA GLY A 546 9.44 -10.44 16.13
C GLY A 546 8.94 -10.12 17.55
N ALA A 547 8.41 -8.92 17.78
CA ALA A 547 7.80 -8.53 19.06
C ALA A 547 6.57 -9.38 19.40
N CYS A 548 5.69 -9.63 18.44
CA CYS A 548 4.56 -10.54 18.61
C CYS A 548 5.01 -11.99 18.89
N ALA A 549 6.09 -12.46 18.23
CA ALA A 549 6.64 -13.78 18.49
C ALA A 549 7.25 -13.89 19.90
N VAL A 550 8.01 -12.88 20.35
CA VAL A 550 8.50 -12.78 21.74
C VAL A 550 7.34 -12.73 22.72
N SER A 551 6.29 -11.95 22.44
CA SER A 551 5.09 -11.88 23.29
C SER A 551 4.36 -13.22 23.39
N ALA A 552 4.34 -14.02 22.32
CA ALA A 552 3.76 -15.36 22.33
C ALA A 552 4.56 -16.30 23.25
N MET A 553 5.88 -16.35 23.08
CA MET A 553 6.77 -17.17 23.93
C MET A 553 6.69 -16.75 25.40
N LEU A 554 6.66 -15.45 25.69
CA LEU A 554 6.51 -14.94 27.06
C LEU A 554 5.16 -15.35 27.68
N SER A 555 4.08 -15.37 26.89
CA SER A 555 2.76 -15.77 27.38
C SER A 555 2.71 -17.25 27.74
N GLU A 556 3.45 -18.10 27.03
CA GLU A 556 3.59 -19.53 27.35
C GLU A 556 4.35 -19.73 28.67
N VAL A 557 5.45 -19.00 28.88
CA VAL A 557 6.24 -19.06 30.13
C VAL A 557 5.42 -18.58 31.34
N VAL A 558 4.67 -17.49 31.20
CA VAL A 558 3.79 -16.96 32.28
C VAL A 558 2.62 -17.90 32.58
N GLY A 559 2.11 -18.63 31.58
CA GLY A 559 1.08 -19.65 31.78
C GLY A 559 1.54 -20.85 32.62
N CYS A 560 2.84 -21.14 32.63
CA CYS A 560 3.46 -22.21 33.41
C CYS A 560 3.97 -21.75 34.79
N GLY A 561 4.26 -20.46 34.96
CA GLY A 561 4.79 -19.87 36.20
C GLY A 561 3.70 -19.25 37.08
N GLY A 562 3.37 -19.89 38.21
CA GLY A 562 2.43 -19.34 39.17
C GLY A 562 2.90 -18.02 39.80
N GLY A 563 2.37 -16.89 39.32
CA GLY A 563 2.16 -15.64 40.08
C GLY A 563 3.33 -15.03 40.87
N GLY A 564 4.59 -15.34 40.57
CA GLY A 564 5.76 -14.71 41.15
C GLY A 564 6.29 -13.57 40.29
N ASP A 565 6.83 -12.52 40.92
CA ASP A 565 7.49 -11.39 40.24
C ASP A 565 8.49 -11.92 39.20
N LEU A 566 8.22 -11.63 37.93
CA LEU A 566 9.07 -12.02 36.80
C LEU A 566 10.40 -11.25 36.88
N GLU A 567 11.47 -11.90 37.35
CA GLU A 567 12.81 -11.46 36.98
C GLU A 567 12.96 -11.63 35.46
N PHE A 568 13.28 -10.55 34.75
CA PHE A 568 13.30 -10.44 33.28
C PHE A 568 14.46 -11.21 32.61
N ASP A 569 15.01 -12.24 33.26
CA ASP A 569 16.05 -13.10 32.68
C ASP A 569 15.41 -14.28 31.94
N VAL A 570 14.54 -13.98 30.96
CA VAL A 570 13.93 -15.00 30.11
C VAL A 570 14.86 -15.31 28.96
N VAL A 571 15.27 -16.59 28.88
CA VAL A 571 16.06 -17.15 27.78
C VAL A 571 15.09 -17.65 26.72
N LEU A 572 15.22 -17.15 25.49
CA LEU A 572 14.39 -17.53 24.35
C LEU A 572 15.21 -18.38 23.37
N GLY A 573 14.71 -19.55 22.97
CA GLY A 573 15.36 -20.38 21.95
C GLY A 573 15.37 -19.69 20.57
N GLN A 574 16.48 -19.75 19.85
CA GLN A 574 16.57 -19.16 18.50
C GLN A 574 15.62 -19.81 17.50
N GLU A 575 15.53 -21.14 17.53
CA GLU A 575 14.72 -21.91 16.59
C GLU A 575 13.23 -21.63 16.80
N GLU A 576 12.76 -21.71 18.04
CA GLU A 576 11.37 -21.42 18.41
C GLU A 576 10.96 -19.97 18.05
N LEU A 577 11.82 -18.98 18.34
CA LEU A 577 11.55 -17.60 17.96
C LEU A 577 11.47 -17.43 16.44
N THR A 578 12.31 -18.14 15.69
CA THR A 578 12.32 -18.11 14.22
C THR A 578 11.06 -18.75 13.67
N GLU A 579 10.63 -19.87 14.24
CA GLU A 579 9.41 -20.59 13.88
C GLU A 579 8.16 -19.73 14.11
N LYS A 580 7.97 -19.18 15.32
CA LYS A 580 6.85 -18.28 15.64
C LYS A 580 6.84 -17.03 14.76
N SER A 581 8.02 -16.49 14.43
CA SER A 581 8.16 -15.34 13.50
C SER A 581 7.78 -15.70 12.07
N LEU A 582 8.12 -16.89 11.59
CA LEU A 582 7.74 -17.38 10.26
C LEU A 582 6.23 -17.65 10.18
N GLN A 583 5.66 -18.26 11.21
CA GLN A 583 4.22 -18.50 11.32
C GLN A 583 3.42 -17.20 11.16
N LEU A 584 3.82 -16.14 11.88
CA LEU A 584 3.16 -14.83 11.80
C LEU A 584 3.43 -14.13 10.45
N THR A 585 4.62 -14.32 9.88
CA THR A 585 5.00 -13.79 8.56
C THR A 585 4.08 -14.33 7.45
N HIS A 586 3.76 -15.62 7.49
CA HIS A 586 2.86 -16.28 6.54
C HIS A 586 1.41 -15.75 6.59
N LEU A 587 0.98 -15.21 7.74
CA LEU A 587 -0.33 -14.54 7.90
C LEU A 587 -0.36 -13.13 7.31
N LEU A 588 0.79 -12.49 7.08
CA LEU A 588 0.83 -11.14 6.53
C LEU A 588 0.44 -11.13 5.06
N SER A 589 -0.06 -9.97 4.61
CA SER A 589 -0.35 -9.75 3.20
C SER A 589 0.95 -9.71 2.38
N PRO A 590 0.93 -10.21 1.12
CA PRO A 590 2.08 -10.12 0.24
C PRO A 590 2.54 -8.67 0.03
N GLY A 591 3.85 -8.46 -0.05
CA GLY A 591 4.47 -7.13 -0.25
C GLY A 591 4.84 -6.39 1.04
N PHE A 592 4.51 -6.93 2.22
CA PHE A 592 5.02 -6.43 3.50
C PHE A 592 6.48 -6.83 3.75
N ILE A 593 6.83 -8.05 3.35
CA ILE A 593 8.16 -8.64 3.55
C ILE A 593 8.77 -8.91 2.16
N PRO A 594 10.07 -8.63 1.96
CA PRO A 594 10.73 -8.91 0.70
C PRO A 594 10.80 -10.43 0.44
N VAL A 595 10.77 -10.82 -0.83
CA VAL A 595 10.78 -12.22 -1.29
C VAL A 595 12.03 -12.99 -0.84
N GLN A 596 13.13 -12.29 -0.52
CA GLN A 596 14.38 -12.91 -0.07
C GLN A 596 15.00 -12.14 1.10
N LYS A 597 14.97 -12.77 2.27
CA LYS A 597 15.93 -12.53 3.35
C LYS A 597 16.26 -13.89 3.95
N ASP A 598 17.46 -14.39 3.68
CA ASP A 598 18.03 -15.56 4.37
C ASP A 598 18.38 -15.22 5.83
N THR A 599 18.27 -13.94 6.22
CA THR A 599 18.43 -13.51 7.61
C THR A 599 17.10 -13.62 8.36
N PRO A 600 17.01 -14.47 9.40
CA PRO A 600 15.80 -14.60 10.20
C PRO A 600 15.48 -13.27 10.92
N VAL A 601 14.19 -13.08 11.24
CA VAL A 601 13.69 -11.85 11.91
C VAL A 601 14.42 -11.59 13.24
N CYS A 602 14.83 -12.65 13.94
CA CYS A 602 15.60 -12.58 15.18
C CYS A 602 16.99 -11.94 14.98
N ASP A 603 17.65 -12.16 13.84
CA ASP A 603 18.91 -11.48 13.51
C ASP A 603 18.71 -9.98 13.27
N PHE A 604 17.54 -9.58 12.77
CA PHE A 604 17.20 -8.17 12.63
C PHE A 604 17.03 -7.52 14.01
N MET A 605 16.31 -8.17 14.93
CA MET A 605 16.16 -7.69 16.31
C MET A 605 17.49 -7.63 17.08
N LYS A 606 18.41 -8.58 16.83
CA LYS A 606 19.79 -8.52 17.33
C LYS A 606 20.50 -7.25 16.88
N ARG A 607 20.50 -6.96 15.56
CA ARG A 607 21.19 -5.76 15.01
C ARG A 607 20.65 -4.46 15.60
N GLN A 608 19.39 -4.47 16.04
CA GLN A 608 18.72 -3.34 16.68
C GLN A 608 18.97 -3.25 18.19
N GLY A 609 19.69 -4.22 18.78
CA GLY A 609 19.97 -4.25 20.22
C GLY A 609 18.76 -4.61 21.09
N VAL A 610 17.69 -5.19 20.51
CA VAL A 610 16.51 -5.65 21.26
C VAL A 610 16.78 -7.00 21.95
N LEU A 611 17.59 -7.85 21.31
CA LEU A 611 18.01 -9.15 21.82
C LEU A 611 19.53 -9.26 21.83
N SER A 612 20.09 -9.91 22.86
CA SER A 612 21.52 -10.21 22.96
C SER A 612 21.77 -11.71 22.85
N TRP A 613 22.95 -12.11 22.36
CA TRP A 613 23.31 -13.53 22.19
C TRP A 613 23.94 -14.06 23.46
N ALA A 614 23.52 -15.27 23.83
CA ALA A 614 24.27 -16.14 24.71
C ALA A 614 24.40 -17.51 24.03
N VAL A 615 25.62 -18.04 24.00
CA VAL A 615 25.82 -19.47 23.73
C VAL A 615 25.39 -20.19 25.02
N SER A 616 24.53 -21.20 24.91
CA SER A 616 24.17 -21.98 26.09
C SER A 616 25.36 -22.85 26.49
N ASP A 617 26.14 -22.39 27.45
CA ASP A 617 26.96 -23.31 28.24
C ASP A 617 26.00 -24.02 29.18
N ASN A 618 25.41 -25.14 28.75
CA ASN A 618 24.65 -25.99 29.68
C ASN A 618 25.65 -26.53 30.71
N PRO A 619 25.61 -26.12 32.00
CA PRO A 619 26.57 -26.62 32.99
C PRO A 619 26.33 -28.10 33.34
N ASP A 620 25.19 -28.66 32.94
CA ASP A 620 24.70 -29.97 33.38
C ASP A 620 24.73 -31.06 32.29
N GLN A 621 25.38 -30.82 31.15
CA GLN A 621 25.61 -31.85 30.12
C GLN A 621 27.10 -32.06 29.85
N SER A 622 27.84 -32.48 30.89
CA SER A 622 29.09 -33.22 30.68
C SER A 622 28.73 -34.67 30.31
N SER A 623 28.44 -34.93 29.04
CA SER A 623 28.37 -36.29 28.53
C SER A 623 29.12 -36.36 27.20
N ASP A 624 30.30 -37.00 27.27
CA ASP A 624 31.22 -37.29 26.18
C ASP A 624 30.54 -38.07 25.03
N SER A 625 29.95 -37.35 24.08
CA SER A 625 29.44 -37.92 22.84
C SER A 625 29.83 -37.01 21.70
N ASP A 626 30.75 -37.48 20.85
CA ASP A 626 31.27 -36.85 19.62
C ASP A 626 30.20 -36.75 18.51
N CYS A 627 29.04 -36.17 18.83
CA CYS A 627 28.06 -35.72 17.85
C CYS A 627 28.15 -34.20 17.80
N GLU A 628 28.68 -33.65 16.71
CA GLU A 628 28.57 -32.22 16.41
C GLU A 628 27.09 -31.87 16.14
N GLU A 629 26.27 -31.79 17.19
CA GLU A 629 25.02 -31.04 17.13
C GLU A 629 25.39 -29.54 17.12
N PRO A 630 24.80 -28.73 16.23
CA PRO A 630 25.08 -27.29 16.21
C PRO A 630 24.65 -26.69 17.56
N ASP A 631 25.58 -26.10 18.30
CA ASP A 631 25.33 -25.47 19.62
C ASP A 631 24.00 -24.69 19.62
N ALA A 632 23.07 -25.09 20.48
CA ALA A 632 21.77 -24.44 20.59
C ALA A 632 21.96 -22.99 21.06
N ARG A 633 21.71 -22.04 20.16
CA ARG A 633 21.91 -20.63 20.49
C ARG A 633 20.65 -20.04 21.10
N SER A 634 20.83 -19.24 22.14
CA SER A 634 19.73 -18.63 22.85
C SER A 634 19.83 -17.11 22.86
N TYR A 635 18.67 -16.46 22.92
CA TYR A 635 18.54 -15.02 23.06
C TYR A 635 18.24 -14.68 24.50
N LYS A 636 19.05 -13.78 25.06
CA LYS A 636 18.78 -13.17 26.36
C LYS A 636 18.14 -11.80 26.15
N LEU A 637 16.93 -11.63 26.68
CA LEU A 637 16.26 -10.33 26.68
C LEU A 637 16.96 -9.44 27.72
N SER A 638 17.82 -8.53 27.28
CA SER A 638 18.38 -7.53 28.19
C SER A 638 17.27 -6.60 28.69
N GLN A 639 17.42 -6.00 29.88
CA GLN A 639 16.56 -4.90 30.35
C GLN A 639 17.12 -3.51 29.95
N PRO A 640 16.82 -2.97 28.74
CA PRO A 640 16.89 -1.53 28.53
C PRO A 640 15.72 -0.84 29.23
N SER A 641 15.97 0.31 29.85
CA SER A 641 14.95 1.16 30.48
C SER A 641 13.83 1.66 29.55
N GLN A 642 13.94 1.46 28.23
CA GLN A 642 12.94 1.81 27.20
C GLN A 642 12.38 0.58 26.43
N CYS A 643 12.87 -0.63 26.69
CA CYS A 643 12.50 -1.84 25.97
C CYS A 643 11.00 -2.23 26.05
N PRO A 644 10.32 -2.14 27.21
CA PRO A 644 8.94 -2.59 27.28
C PRO A 644 7.99 -1.68 26.48
N GLU A 645 8.20 -0.36 26.48
CA GLU A 645 7.32 0.55 25.75
C GLU A 645 7.40 0.36 24.23
N LEU A 646 8.60 0.15 23.68
CA LEU A 646 8.78 -0.13 22.26
C LEU A 646 8.18 -1.50 21.91
N LEU A 647 8.43 -2.54 22.72
CA LEU A 647 7.89 -3.88 22.49
C LEU A 647 6.35 -3.86 22.44
N PHE A 648 5.69 -3.23 23.41
CA PHE A 648 4.22 -3.13 23.42
C PHE A 648 3.70 -2.29 22.26
N PHE A 649 4.38 -1.21 21.91
CA PHE A 649 4.03 -0.43 20.72
C PHE A 649 4.10 -1.30 19.46
N LEU A 650 5.17 -2.07 19.26
CA LEU A 650 5.35 -2.97 18.13
C LEU A 650 4.27 -4.07 18.06
N CYS A 651 3.99 -4.74 19.18
CA CYS A 651 2.91 -5.75 19.24
C CYS A 651 1.54 -5.15 18.88
N SER A 652 1.29 -3.92 19.33
CA SER A 652 0.02 -3.25 19.07
C SER A 652 -0.22 -2.93 17.59
N LEU A 653 0.83 -2.80 16.76
CA LEU A 653 0.71 -2.52 15.32
C LEU A 653 0.03 -3.66 14.56
N LEU A 654 0.28 -4.92 14.95
CA LEU A 654 -0.33 -6.11 14.34
C LEU A 654 -1.65 -6.51 15.00
N SER A 655 -1.92 -6.03 16.22
CA SER A 655 -3.12 -6.38 17.01
C SER A 655 -4.44 -6.14 16.26
N VAL A 656 -4.52 -5.11 15.41
CA VAL A 656 -5.73 -4.79 14.64
C VAL A 656 -6.04 -5.89 13.61
N ARG A 657 -5.01 -6.41 12.94
CA ARG A 657 -5.16 -7.47 11.93
C ARG A 657 -5.48 -8.81 12.57
N LEU A 658 -4.74 -9.16 13.62
CA LEU A 658 -4.97 -10.39 14.38
C LEU A 658 -6.38 -10.42 14.99
N ARG A 659 -6.85 -9.29 15.54
CA ARG A 659 -8.22 -9.17 16.07
C ARG A 659 -9.27 -9.35 14.98
N ALA A 660 -9.04 -8.80 13.78
CA ALA A 660 -9.94 -8.99 12.65
C ALA A 660 -10.03 -10.46 12.21
N LEU A 661 -8.92 -11.20 12.20
CA LEU A 661 -8.89 -12.65 11.94
C LEU A 661 -9.69 -13.43 13.01
N CYS A 662 -9.48 -13.12 14.30
CA CYS A 662 -10.22 -13.73 15.41
C CYS A 662 -11.73 -13.52 15.28
N TRP A 663 -12.16 -12.27 15.09
CA TRP A 663 -13.59 -11.93 14.98
C TRP A 663 -14.26 -12.53 13.75
N ALA A 664 -13.55 -12.57 12.62
CA ALA A 664 -14.07 -13.22 11.43
C ALA A 664 -14.20 -14.74 11.61
N LEU A 665 -13.25 -15.37 12.30
CA LEU A 665 -13.29 -16.81 12.59
C LEU A 665 -14.48 -17.18 13.49
N GLU A 666 -14.74 -16.36 14.52
CA GLU A 666 -15.94 -16.48 15.38
C GLU A 666 -17.24 -16.36 14.55
N SER A 667 -17.22 -15.53 13.50
CA SER A 667 -18.41 -15.26 12.68
C SER A 667 -18.78 -16.35 11.67
N LEU A 668 -17.87 -17.30 11.39
CA LEU A 668 -18.06 -18.30 10.32
C LEU A 668 -19.30 -19.16 10.50
N HIS A 669 -19.75 -19.42 11.75
CA HIS A 669 -20.97 -20.19 12.00
C HIS A 669 -22.26 -19.49 11.56
N TYR A 670 -22.23 -18.17 11.37
CA TYR A 670 -23.40 -17.39 10.96
C TYR A 670 -23.49 -17.21 9.44
N LEU A 671 -22.46 -17.62 8.69
CA LEU A 671 -22.45 -17.48 7.24
C LEU A 671 -23.26 -18.61 6.60
N PRO A 672 -24.18 -18.30 5.65
CA PRO A 672 -24.78 -19.32 4.83
C PRO A 672 -23.71 -19.94 3.91
N SER A 673 -23.78 -21.25 3.68
CA SER A 673 -22.86 -22.00 2.82
C SER A 673 -23.72 -22.79 1.81
N PRO A 674 -23.56 -22.62 0.48
CA PRO A 674 -22.59 -21.76 -0.22
C PRO A 674 -23.00 -20.29 -0.31
N ILE A 675 -22.01 -19.39 -0.35
CA ILE A 675 -22.19 -17.93 -0.46
C ILE A 675 -21.29 -17.35 -1.54
N THR A 676 -21.71 -16.30 -2.24
CA THR A 676 -20.83 -15.62 -3.22
C THR A 676 -19.70 -14.87 -2.50
N GLU A 677 -18.54 -14.71 -3.14
CA GLU A 677 -17.41 -13.93 -2.58
C GLU A 677 -17.84 -12.51 -2.15
N ARG A 678 -18.70 -11.86 -2.95
CA ARG A 678 -19.20 -10.50 -2.68
C ARG A 678 -20.11 -10.46 -1.46
N ASP A 679 -21.02 -11.42 -1.35
CA ASP A 679 -21.96 -11.49 -0.23
C ASP A 679 -21.21 -11.87 1.05
N CYS A 680 -20.25 -12.80 0.98
CA CYS A 680 -19.39 -13.18 2.10
C CYS A 680 -18.62 -11.98 2.66
N LEU A 681 -18.00 -11.19 1.77
CA LEU A 681 -17.31 -9.96 2.14
C LEU A 681 -18.27 -8.94 2.79
N SER A 682 -19.50 -8.81 2.28
CA SER A 682 -20.49 -7.91 2.86
C SER A 682 -20.96 -8.34 4.25
N GLN A 683 -21.16 -9.65 4.47
CA GLN A 683 -21.62 -10.21 5.74
C GLN A 683 -20.52 -10.19 6.80
N LEU A 684 -19.28 -10.56 6.44
CA LEU A 684 -18.12 -10.43 7.33
C LEU A 684 -17.93 -8.99 7.78
N HIS A 685 -18.00 -8.03 6.84
CA HIS A 685 -17.89 -6.61 7.17
C HIS A 685 -19.00 -6.15 8.13
N ALA A 686 -20.25 -6.58 7.91
CA ALA A 686 -21.36 -6.28 8.81
C ALA A 686 -21.13 -6.88 10.22
N HIS A 687 -20.64 -8.12 10.29
CA HIS A 687 -20.37 -8.79 11.56
C HIS A 687 -19.27 -8.09 12.36
N LEU A 688 -18.11 -7.80 11.74
CA LEU A 688 -17.00 -7.11 12.41
C LEU A 688 -17.44 -5.72 12.90
N LYS A 689 -18.28 -5.02 12.13
CA LYS A 689 -18.86 -3.74 12.54
C LYS A 689 -19.78 -3.88 13.75
N ASN A 690 -20.65 -4.90 13.77
CA ASN A 690 -21.53 -5.17 14.90
C ASN A 690 -20.74 -5.55 16.16
N ARG A 691 -19.68 -6.37 16.03
CA ARG A 691 -18.79 -6.74 17.14
C ARG A 691 -18.07 -5.53 17.72
N ALA A 692 -17.52 -4.65 16.87
CA ALA A 692 -16.91 -3.40 17.33
C ALA A 692 -17.91 -2.49 18.06
N GLN A 693 -19.17 -2.46 17.62
CA GLN A 693 -20.23 -1.70 18.30
C GLN A 693 -20.58 -2.27 19.67
N LEU A 694 -20.60 -3.59 19.81
CA LEU A 694 -20.83 -4.27 21.09
C LEU A 694 -19.69 -4.00 22.09
N ASP A 695 -18.44 -4.15 21.63
CA ASP A 695 -17.24 -3.93 22.46
C ASP A 695 -16.99 -2.45 22.76
N LYS A 696 -17.69 -1.54 22.06
CA LYS A 696 -17.51 -0.07 22.10
C LYS A 696 -16.05 0.36 21.93
N ALA A 697 -15.27 -0.46 21.24
CA ALA A 697 -13.83 -0.31 21.06
C ALA A 697 -13.41 -1.02 19.77
N HIS A 698 -12.18 -0.73 19.33
CA HIS A 698 -11.54 -1.42 18.21
C HIS A 698 -12.26 -1.31 16.85
N TYR A 699 -12.97 -0.21 16.60
CA TYR A 699 -13.68 -0.01 15.32
C TYR A 699 -12.77 -0.10 14.09
N GLU A 700 -11.47 0.14 14.25
CA GLU A 700 -10.47 -0.01 13.20
C GLU A 700 -10.42 -1.41 12.58
N THR A 701 -10.82 -2.47 13.30
CA THR A 701 -10.83 -3.85 12.78
C THR A 701 -11.91 -4.07 11.72
N SER A 702 -12.93 -3.21 11.66
CA SER A 702 -14.05 -3.31 10.73
C SER A 702 -13.79 -2.69 9.35
N SER A 703 -12.55 -2.31 9.04
CA SER A 703 -12.20 -1.77 7.72
C SER A 703 -12.46 -2.78 6.60
N ILE A 704 -13.06 -2.31 5.49
CA ILE A 704 -13.35 -3.15 4.32
C ILE A 704 -12.10 -3.79 3.70
N ASP A 705 -10.97 -3.09 3.75
CA ASP A 705 -9.70 -3.60 3.21
C ASP A 705 -9.12 -4.68 4.12
N LEU A 706 -9.31 -4.57 5.44
CA LEU A 706 -8.96 -5.63 6.39
C LEU A 706 -9.87 -6.84 6.22
N VAL A 707 -11.18 -6.66 6.02
CA VAL A 707 -12.13 -7.75 5.76
C VAL A 707 -11.75 -8.51 4.49
N ARG A 708 -11.37 -7.78 3.42
CA ARG A 708 -10.90 -8.41 2.17
C ARG A 708 -9.61 -9.20 2.37
N MET A 709 -8.68 -8.66 3.17
CA MET A 709 -7.46 -9.37 3.56
C MET A 709 -7.78 -10.64 4.35
N VAL A 710 -8.66 -10.56 5.35
CA VAL A 710 -9.09 -11.70 6.17
C VAL A 710 -9.76 -12.78 5.33
N LEU A 711 -10.68 -12.40 4.45
CA LEU A 711 -11.34 -13.31 3.52
C LEU A 711 -10.30 -14.06 2.67
N ARG A 712 -9.30 -13.35 2.15
CA ARG A 712 -8.22 -13.96 1.38
C ARG A 712 -7.39 -14.92 2.22
N THR A 713 -7.01 -14.52 3.43
CA THR A 713 -6.27 -15.39 4.36
C THR A 713 -7.05 -16.65 4.70
N PHE A 714 -8.38 -16.58 4.83
CA PHE A 714 -9.23 -17.75 5.08
C PHE A 714 -9.31 -18.69 3.88
N ILE A 715 -9.34 -18.14 2.66
CA ILE A 715 -9.24 -18.95 1.43
C ILE A 715 -7.87 -19.63 1.37
N ASP A 716 -6.78 -18.89 1.59
CA ASP A 716 -5.42 -19.44 1.53
C ASP A 716 -5.20 -20.51 2.63
N LEU A 717 -5.76 -20.34 3.83
CA LEU A 717 -5.72 -21.32 4.94
C LEU A 717 -6.56 -22.58 4.68
N GLY A 718 -7.42 -22.57 3.65
CA GLY A 718 -8.38 -23.64 3.41
C GLY A 718 -9.55 -23.67 4.41
N VAL A 719 -9.81 -22.56 5.10
CA VAL A 719 -10.99 -22.37 5.95
C VAL A 719 -12.24 -22.21 5.09
N LEU A 720 -12.10 -21.45 4.00
CA LEU A 720 -13.09 -21.29 2.94
C LEU A 720 -12.55 -21.92 1.65
N ILE A 721 -13.38 -22.68 0.95
CA ILE A 721 -13.03 -23.35 -0.31
C ILE A 721 -13.79 -22.65 -1.43
N GLU A 722 -13.09 -22.30 -2.51
CA GLU A 722 -13.69 -21.78 -3.74
C GLU A 722 -14.28 -22.93 -4.56
N ASP A 723 -15.60 -22.93 -4.80
CA ASP A 723 -16.25 -23.80 -5.78
C ASP A 723 -16.31 -23.07 -7.13
N GLY A 724 -15.47 -23.52 -8.06
CA GLY A 724 -15.29 -22.93 -9.39
C GLY A 724 -16.22 -23.49 -10.48
N GLN A 725 -17.22 -24.31 -10.14
CA GLN A 725 -18.09 -24.93 -11.17
C GLN A 725 -19.21 -24.02 -11.70
N ARG A 726 -19.35 -22.78 -11.20
CA ARG A 726 -20.43 -21.84 -11.57
C ARG A 726 -19.86 -20.53 -12.13
N GLU A 727 -20.70 -19.77 -12.84
CA GLU A 727 -20.31 -18.46 -13.44
C GLU A 727 -19.81 -17.45 -12.38
N ASP A 728 -20.28 -17.56 -11.14
CA ASP A 728 -19.81 -16.80 -9.98
C ASP A 728 -18.96 -17.67 -9.04
N VAL A 729 -17.96 -17.06 -8.37
CA VAL A 729 -17.13 -17.73 -7.35
C VAL A 729 -17.95 -17.89 -6.06
N TYR A 730 -18.34 -19.13 -5.77
CA TYR A 730 -18.98 -19.51 -4.51
C TYR A 730 -17.93 -19.97 -3.51
N LEU A 731 -18.16 -19.63 -2.25
CA LEU A 731 -17.33 -20.00 -1.11
C LEU A 731 -18.14 -20.92 -0.20
N ASP A 732 -17.53 -22.05 0.15
CA ASP A 732 -18.05 -22.98 1.16
C ASP A 732 -17.11 -23.09 2.35
N VAL A 733 -17.66 -23.31 3.54
CA VAL A 733 -16.85 -23.61 4.73
C VAL A 733 -16.29 -25.01 4.60
N SER A 734 -14.97 -25.13 4.73
CA SER A 734 -14.29 -26.43 4.65
C SER A 734 -14.80 -27.41 5.72
N PRO A 735 -15.03 -28.69 5.37
CA PRO A 735 -15.57 -29.69 6.30
C PRO A 735 -14.68 -29.89 7.54
N LEU A 736 -13.37 -29.66 7.42
CA LEU A 736 -12.43 -29.69 8.54
C LEU A 736 -12.77 -28.63 9.60
N PHE A 737 -13.23 -27.47 9.15
CA PHE A 737 -13.66 -26.36 9.99
C PHE A 737 -15.17 -26.38 10.22
N SER A 738 -15.89 -27.46 9.93
CA SER A 738 -17.24 -27.65 10.48
C SER A 738 -17.20 -28.08 11.94
N GLN A 739 -16.07 -28.63 12.40
CA GLN A 739 -15.85 -29.04 13.80
C GLN A 739 -15.38 -27.86 14.67
N CYS A 740 -15.98 -27.68 15.85
CA CYS A 740 -15.61 -26.60 16.78
C CYS A 740 -14.14 -26.68 17.25
N ALA A 741 -13.59 -27.89 17.44
CA ALA A 741 -12.24 -28.09 17.96
C ALA A 741 -11.14 -27.46 17.08
N HIS A 742 -11.25 -27.58 15.75
CA HIS A 742 -10.28 -26.98 14.83
C HIS A 742 -10.40 -25.45 14.77
N LYS A 743 -11.62 -24.90 14.92
CA LYS A 743 -11.81 -23.46 15.04
C LYS A 743 -11.18 -22.92 16.32
N GLU A 744 -11.36 -23.61 17.43
CA GLU A 744 -10.79 -23.21 18.73
C GLU A 744 -9.27 -23.24 18.70
N LYS A 745 -8.66 -24.28 18.13
CA LYS A 745 -7.20 -24.33 17.93
C LYS A 745 -6.68 -23.16 17.10
N LEU A 746 -7.33 -22.86 15.96
CA LEU A 746 -6.95 -21.73 15.11
C LEU A 746 -7.16 -20.37 15.81
N LEU A 747 -8.21 -20.24 16.62
CA LEU A 747 -8.47 -19.04 17.41
C LEU A 747 -7.41 -18.84 18.50
N GLN A 748 -7.02 -19.91 19.20
CA GLN A 748 -5.91 -19.88 20.17
C GLN A 748 -4.60 -19.50 19.50
N PHE A 749 -4.33 -20.05 18.32
CA PHE A 749 -3.16 -19.71 17.51
C PHE A 749 -3.10 -18.21 17.14
N PHE A 750 -4.21 -17.57 16.77
CA PHE A 750 -4.19 -16.12 16.54
C PHE A 750 -4.03 -15.31 17.83
N LYS A 751 -4.67 -15.76 18.93
CA LYS A 751 -4.63 -15.09 20.23
C LYS A 751 -3.24 -15.10 20.86
N GLN A 752 -2.42 -16.14 20.65
CA GLN A 752 -1.07 -16.21 21.22
C GLN A 752 -0.18 -15.03 20.78
N PHE A 753 -0.39 -14.50 19.57
CA PHE A 753 0.37 -13.37 19.04
C PHE A 753 -0.22 -12.01 19.40
N MET A 754 -1.39 -11.99 20.04
CA MET A 754 -2.05 -10.76 20.46
C MET A 754 -1.60 -10.37 21.88
N TYR A 755 -0.99 -9.21 21.98
CA TYR A 755 -0.81 -8.53 23.26
C TYR A 755 -2.12 -7.81 23.65
N ASN A 756 -2.66 -8.11 24.83
CA ASN A 756 -3.90 -7.52 25.35
C ASN A 756 -3.68 -6.30 26.24
#